data_AF-A0A9W7SLA0-F1
#
_entry.id   AF-A0A9W7SLA0-F1
#
_cell.length_a   1.000
_cell.length_b   1.000
_cell.length_c   1.000
_cell.angle_alpha   90.00
_cell.angle_beta   90.00
_cell.angle_gamma   90.00
#
_symmetry.space_group_name_H-M   'P 1'
#
loop_
_entity.id
_entity.type
_entity.pdbx_description
1 polymer ?
#
loop_
_entity_poly.entity_id
_entity_poly.type
_entity_poly.pdbx_seq_one_letter_code
_entity_poly.pdbx_strand_id
1 'polypeptide(L)'
;MEARFNDSTEKVVHVSQLERSSSSESEKTNDTRLDAFTPEQQKAIIRRIDRRLVLTLGFMYCVSLMDRSNLGIAAIAGMAVDLKLKGNRYSIITLIFFISYILLQPPATVILRKVGPRIFLPTITLLWGVTMICFGFVKVWTTMLPLRVLLGIFEAGFFPGCAYLLSCWYPRFELQKRNAVFYLIGSLSSAFSGIMAYGFFQMNGVGDLGRAYGQHYGPTKAHPHAASGTMSGIAGWRWIFIMQGLITVCVGAIGALMIADFPENAARKTRSCAIPFINEQEAAFIVARIEKDRDDAIAEPFNLGKYLRCACDTKIWGFAWIFGLTTTNSYAIAYFLPIILKDGMGFDLAMAECLIAPPYVVAALWMFACAWLGDRYRIRGVFVIFNAMLGIIGLPLLGFAHSNAVRYFGVFLATTACNANIPCILTYQANNIRGQWKRALASATLVGAGGIGGIVGSTVFRTQDEPMYRPGIYATLIASVLIVIITLGLTLKFHRANKRAEADHVLGRPSIRFRKYQVFTVVLLWSIYLSIGDRHGPRPVRKVSEYLTKRLTTWRTVVVFCLSLYVSRNFARVVGLESPEPLANLYTRSYFRATWVTTALDAGFWTAMHMRPKWLKDLASVVFTLYYLVCAEQADEMVRKVRGGLTLEHLRVSWDKPKTPYISAVTKLMRPRALHRVKPRQLRIPRPHNSSYKEPISAWLYYDGRMRDLMNHDKVVLDIPGGGFVAMDPRCHDDKLLAWAARTGLPVLALDYKKAPEYPFPYALNECYDAYHTLITSRGRCIGLEGSTIPKIVLSGDSAGGNLAVGLILMLLQDSPHSSYFPGDRRNQEALPLPEALIAVYPALDMNISNWMTDEQMALIKAPERRRVNKGVLRQKSDDYRRLTPDTPHGSDDEDEGLAMSTSNSLKRTKSSAGHLLGSEKALSESPTTTEPVFEKAASTRKQVPDPKPQPLPTRLAMSSMISYFNDRILSPEMLRSMIILYIGPYGRPDFATDYQLSPVLAPEQLLARFPKVYLLTGERDPLVDDTVIFAGRLRQAHWQKFRERQELGLIPSSERFDENKHVEVNLIPGISHGFLQFVSVYHDGWKYIFQCSRWMKDAFREADAREAETPAAERRSYSDYFTHYSNGHAAKHSRASSFGDEDRPLEMSSISVHAGAADSGRRKAGGRHGRGQIQKYSGRKSPIATRRSLVRLASTEDLMGRRMHGLTGNLMGGSLVEPKTP
;
A
#
# COMPACT_ATOMS: atom_id res chain seq x y z
N MET A 1 29.59 -39.05 10.62
CA MET A 1 28.58 -39.87 11.30
C MET A 1 28.22 -39.16 12.60
N GLU A 2 27.00 -38.58 12.61
CA GLU A 2 26.21 -38.08 13.75
C GLU A 2 26.91 -37.30 14.88
N ALA A 3 27.11 -35.98 14.68
CA ALA A 3 27.01 -34.93 15.72
C ALA A 3 27.66 -33.63 15.21
N ARG A 4 26.99 -32.87 14.32
CA ARG A 4 27.27 -31.44 14.03
C ARG A 4 26.26 -30.79 13.08
N PHE A 5 24.99 -31.18 13.16
CA PHE A 5 23.88 -30.50 12.51
C PHE A 5 22.89 -30.10 13.61
N ASN A 6 23.14 -28.97 14.29
CA ASN A 6 22.10 -28.29 15.08
C ASN A 6 22.41 -26.82 15.40
N ASP A 7 23.39 -26.21 14.74
CA ASP A 7 23.84 -24.84 15.05
C ASP A 7 23.43 -23.85 13.96
N SER A 8 22.12 -23.65 13.85
CA SER A 8 21.52 -22.47 13.22
C SER A 8 20.28 -22.08 14.02
N THR A 9 20.52 -21.57 15.23
CA THR A 9 19.47 -20.98 16.06
C THR A 9 18.75 -19.89 15.28
N GLU A 10 17.48 -20.14 14.94
CA GLU A 10 16.50 -19.10 14.61
C GLU A 10 16.62 -17.98 15.64
N LYS A 11 16.91 -16.75 15.22
CA LYS A 11 16.78 -15.58 16.10
C LYS A 11 15.30 -15.45 16.44
N VAL A 12 14.88 -16.01 17.57
CA VAL A 12 13.56 -15.78 18.17
C VAL A 12 13.49 -14.31 18.54
N VAL A 13 12.84 -13.50 17.69
CA VAL A 13 12.67 -12.07 17.93
C VAL A 13 11.65 -11.88 19.05
N HIS A 14 12.13 -11.45 20.22
CA HIS A 14 11.29 -11.22 21.40
C HIS A 14 10.30 -10.06 21.19
N VAL A 15 9.09 -10.18 21.77
CA VAL A 15 8.03 -9.15 21.71
C VAL A 15 8.49 -7.81 22.34
N SER A 16 9.51 -7.84 23.21
CA SER A 16 10.08 -6.66 23.86
C SER A 16 10.90 -5.72 22.95
N GLN A 17 11.25 -6.14 21.73
CA GLN A 17 12.03 -5.34 20.77
C GLN A 17 11.17 -4.57 19.76
N LEU A 18 9.86 -4.45 20.01
CA LEU A 18 8.95 -3.65 19.20
C LEU A 18 9.23 -2.15 19.41
N GLU A 19 10.13 -1.57 18.61
CA GLU A 19 10.32 -0.13 18.54
C GLU A 19 9.28 0.52 17.62
N ARG A 20 8.80 1.70 18.02
CA ARG A 20 7.85 2.51 17.24
C ARG A 20 8.60 3.29 16.16
N SER A 21 9.18 2.60 15.19
CA SER A 21 9.86 3.21 14.04
C SER A 21 8.92 3.23 12.84
N SER A 22 8.57 4.41 12.33
CA SER A 22 7.84 4.60 11.06
C SER A 22 8.74 4.32 9.84
N SER A 23 9.46 3.21 9.87
CA SER A 23 10.40 2.77 8.83
C SER A 23 9.79 1.58 8.06
N SER A 24 10.10 1.49 6.77
CA SER A 24 9.72 0.36 5.89
C SER A 24 10.22 -1.00 6.42
N GLU A 25 11.17 -1.00 7.35
CA GLU A 25 11.75 -2.16 8.00
C GLU A 25 10.81 -2.78 9.05
N SER A 26 10.03 -1.95 9.77
CA SER A 26 9.03 -2.38 10.75
C SER A 26 7.81 -3.06 10.10
N GLU A 27 7.43 -2.62 8.90
CA GLU A 27 6.32 -3.19 8.14
C GLU A 27 6.69 -4.57 7.57
N LYS A 28 7.91 -4.70 7.03
CA LYS A 28 8.43 -6.00 6.57
C LYS A 28 8.47 -7.04 7.70
N THR A 29 8.96 -6.66 8.88
CA THR A 29 8.99 -7.57 10.05
C THR A 29 7.59 -7.97 10.51
N ASN A 30 6.61 -7.06 10.44
CA ASN A 30 5.22 -7.37 10.77
C ASN A 30 4.58 -8.31 9.74
N ASP A 31 4.86 -8.15 8.44
CA ASP A 31 4.36 -9.06 7.41
C ASP A 31 5.00 -10.46 7.54
N THR A 32 6.31 -10.57 7.84
CA THR A 32 6.95 -11.87 8.12
C THR A 32 6.30 -12.61 9.30
N ARG A 33 5.92 -11.87 10.37
CA ARG A 33 5.22 -12.45 11.53
C ARG A 33 3.79 -12.90 11.22
N LEU A 34 3.14 -12.26 10.25
CA LEU A 34 1.79 -12.64 9.81
C LEU A 34 1.82 -13.89 8.94
N ASP A 35 2.82 -14.01 8.09
CA ASP A 35 2.99 -15.15 7.17
C ASP A 35 3.61 -16.38 7.85
N ALA A 36 4.11 -16.24 9.08
CA ALA A 36 4.67 -17.34 9.87
C ALA A 36 3.68 -18.47 10.18
N PHE A 37 2.36 -18.21 10.12
CA PHE A 37 1.32 -19.21 10.42
C PHE A 37 0.37 -19.36 9.23
N THR A 38 -0.01 -20.61 8.93
CA THR A 38 -1.00 -20.89 7.87
C THR A 38 -2.39 -20.35 8.24
N PRO A 39 -3.28 -20.05 7.28
CA PRO A 39 -4.62 -19.53 7.57
C PRO A 39 -5.45 -20.41 8.52
N GLU A 40 -5.22 -21.73 8.51
CA GLU A 40 -5.88 -22.67 9.42
C GLU A 40 -5.33 -22.57 10.85
N GLN A 41 -4.01 -22.49 10.99
CA GLN A 41 -3.34 -22.26 12.27
C GLN A 41 -3.75 -20.91 12.87
N GLN A 42 -3.80 -19.84 12.08
CA GLN A 42 -4.29 -18.52 12.51
C GLN A 42 -5.70 -18.61 13.10
N LYS A 43 -6.62 -19.32 12.43
CA LYS A 43 -7.99 -19.55 12.95
C LYS A 43 -8.00 -20.41 14.21
N ALA A 44 -7.10 -21.38 14.35
CA ALA A 44 -6.99 -22.20 15.56
C ALA A 44 -6.50 -21.37 16.76
N ILE A 45 -5.49 -20.51 16.56
CA ILE A 45 -4.97 -19.59 17.58
C ILE A 45 -6.09 -18.64 18.04
N ILE A 46 -6.80 -18.01 17.10
CA ILE A 46 -7.93 -17.10 17.42
C ILE A 46 -9.04 -17.84 18.18
N ARG A 47 -9.39 -19.07 17.78
CA ARG A 47 -10.39 -19.87 18.52
C ARG A 47 -9.96 -20.20 19.94
N ARG A 48 -8.67 -20.46 20.18
CA ARG A 48 -8.13 -20.70 21.54
C ARG A 48 -8.25 -19.44 22.40
N ILE A 49 -7.93 -18.27 21.84
CA ILE A 49 -8.09 -16.97 22.51
C ILE A 49 -9.57 -16.68 22.78
N ASP A 50 -10.44 -16.87 21.79
CA ASP A 50 -11.89 -16.66 21.91
C ASP A 50 -12.47 -17.50 23.07
N ARG A 51 -12.11 -18.81 23.13
CA ARG A 51 -12.55 -19.70 24.22
C ARG A 51 -12.06 -19.26 25.59
N ARG A 52 -10.82 -18.77 25.70
CA ARG A 52 -10.27 -18.42 27.01
C ARG A 52 -10.66 -17.02 27.45
N LEU A 53 -10.42 -16.01 26.62
CA LEU A 53 -10.64 -14.60 26.97
C LEU A 53 -12.13 -14.26 27.06
N VAL A 54 -12.91 -14.58 26.01
CA VAL A 54 -14.32 -14.15 25.94
C VAL A 54 -15.18 -14.89 26.96
N LEU A 55 -14.98 -16.21 27.14
CA LEU A 55 -15.75 -16.98 28.12
C LEU A 55 -15.42 -16.56 29.55
N THR A 56 -14.14 -16.42 29.90
CA THR A 56 -13.74 -16.02 31.27
C THR A 56 -14.31 -14.64 31.61
N LEU A 57 -14.16 -13.65 30.73
CA LEU A 57 -14.73 -12.33 30.95
C LEU A 57 -16.27 -12.37 31.01
N GLY A 58 -16.91 -13.20 30.18
CA GLY A 58 -18.36 -13.38 30.17
C GLY A 58 -18.91 -13.96 31.47
N PHE A 59 -18.27 -15.00 32.02
CA PHE A 59 -18.65 -15.59 33.31
C PHE A 59 -18.40 -14.65 34.49
N MET A 60 -17.31 -13.89 34.48
CA MET A 60 -17.10 -12.87 35.51
C MET A 60 -18.12 -11.73 35.40
N TYR A 61 -18.53 -11.38 34.18
CA TYR A 61 -19.59 -10.37 33.96
C TYR A 61 -20.99 -10.87 34.32
N CYS A 62 -21.26 -12.15 34.15
CA CYS A 62 -22.48 -12.82 34.63
C CYS A 62 -22.73 -12.52 36.10
N VAL A 63 -21.73 -12.76 36.94
CA VAL A 63 -21.84 -12.47 38.37
C VAL A 63 -22.07 -10.98 38.64
N SER A 64 -21.51 -10.10 37.80
CA SER A 64 -21.65 -8.64 37.96
C SER A 64 -23.06 -8.15 37.71
N LEU A 65 -23.74 -8.75 36.74
CA LEU A 65 -25.16 -8.46 36.50
C LEU A 65 -26.06 -9.08 37.57
N MET A 66 -25.76 -10.29 38.02
CA MET A 66 -26.51 -10.97 39.08
C MET A 66 -26.48 -10.21 40.40
N ASP A 67 -25.31 -9.75 40.83
CA ASP A 67 -25.18 -9.02 42.10
C ASP A 67 -25.91 -7.66 42.08
N ARG A 68 -26.09 -7.06 40.90
CA ARG A 68 -26.89 -5.84 40.73
C ARG A 68 -28.39 -6.10 40.79
N SER A 69 -28.88 -7.21 40.23
CA SER A 69 -30.31 -7.56 40.28
C SER A 69 -30.74 -8.08 41.65
N ASN A 70 -29.82 -8.65 42.44
CA ASN A 70 -30.09 -9.19 43.77
C ASN A 70 -30.74 -8.22 44.74
N LEU A 71 -30.46 -6.91 44.64
CA LEU A 71 -31.13 -5.93 45.51
C LEU A 71 -32.65 -5.89 45.29
N GLY A 72 -33.09 -5.95 44.03
CA GLY A 72 -34.51 -5.94 43.68
C GLY A 72 -35.20 -7.23 44.10
N ILE A 73 -34.57 -8.38 43.82
CA ILE A 73 -35.10 -9.69 44.20
C ILE A 73 -35.19 -9.82 45.73
N ALA A 74 -34.14 -9.43 46.46
CA ALA A 74 -34.13 -9.44 47.92
C ALA A 74 -35.17 -8.50 48.54
N ALA A 75 -35.42 -7.34 47.92
CA ALA A 75 -36.46 -6.41 48.37
C ALA A 75 -37.85 -7.07 48.39
N ILE A 76 -38.18 -7.81 47.33
CA ILE A 76 -39.45 -8.53 47.19
C ILE A 76 -39.48 -9.78 48.10
N ALA A 77 -38.33 -10.42 48.33
CA ALA A 77 -38.18 -11.57 49.23
C ALA A 77 -38.25 -11.23 50.74
N GLY A 78 -38.44 -9.95 51.11
CA GLY A 78 -38.70 -9.52 52.49
C GLY A 78 -37.70 -8.54 53.08
N MET A 79 -36.60 -8.23 52.38
CA MET A 79 -35.62 -7.21 52.82
C MET A 79 -36.28 -5.83 53.02
N ALA A 80 -37.28 -5.48 52.20
CA ALA A 80 -37.98 -4.20 52.31
C ALA A 80 -38.70 -4.04 53.66
N VAL A 81 -39.22 -5.14 54.22
CA VAL A 81 -39.88 -5.19 55.52
C VAL A 81 -38.85 -5.15 56.64
N ASP A 82 -37.83 -6.02 56.58
CA ASP A 82 -36.77 -6.14 57.59
C ASP A 82 -35.99 -4.83 57.80
N LEU A 83 -35.60 -4.16 56.70
CA LEU A 83 -34.83 -2.92 56.77
C LEU A 83 -35.70 -1.66 56.83
N LYS A 84 -37.03 -1.80 56.91
CA LYS A 84 -38.01 -0.70 56.94
C LYS A 84 -37.76 0.32 55.83
N LEU A 85 -37.68 -0.16 54.58
CA LEU A 85 -37.36 0.64 53.39
C LEU A 85 -38.57 1.47 52.90
N LYS A 86 -39.06 2.38 53.75
CA LYS A 86 -40.16 3.29 53.42
C LYS A 86 -39.66 4.55 52.69
N GLY A 87 -40.47 5.07 51.76
CA GLY A 87 -40.18 6.28 50.99
C GLY A 87 -38.93 6.13 50.11
N ASN A 88 -38.04 7.13 50.14
CA ASN A 88 -36.88 7.19 49.24
C ASN A 88 -35.68 6.31 49.66
N ARG A 89 -35.78 5.56 50.77
CA ARG A 89 -34.64 4.77 51.32
C ARG A 89 -34.10 3.73 50.34
N TYR A 90 -34.99 3.02 49.65
CA TYR A 90 -34.59 2.03 48.63
C TYR A 90 -33.83 2.70 47.48
N SER A 91 -34.37 3.81 46.94
CA SER A 91 -33.72 4.57 45.86
C SER A 91 -32.35 5.14 46.29
N ILE A 92 -32.19 5.60 47.53
CA ILE A 92 -30.90 6.09 48.05
C ILE A 92 -29.86 4.97 48.10
N ILE A 93 -30.23 3.77 48.57
CA ILE A 93 -29.34 2.59 48.62
C ILE A 93 -28.88 2.21 47.21
N THR A 94 -29.79 2.25 46.23
CA THR A 94 -29.48 1.96 44.82
C THR A 94 -28.58 3.04 44.19
N LEU A 95 -28.84 4.31 44.48
CA LEU A 95 -28.15 5.45 43.86
C LEU A 95 -26.71 5.64 44.34
N ILE A 96 -26.44 5.45 45.65
CA ILE A 96 -25.12 5.77 46.24
C ILE A 96 -23.98 4.92 45.66
N PHE A 97 -24.29 3.70 45.22
CA PHE A 97 -23.38 2.82 44.49
C PHE A 97 -22.81 3.51 43.23
N PHE A 98 -23.68 4.13 42.42
CA PHE A 98 -23.28 4.71 41.15
C PHE A 98 -22.33 5.91 41.28
N ILE A 99 -22.40 6.67 42.38
CA ILE A 99 -21.52 7.83 42.60
C ILE A 99 -20.06 7.38 42.66
N SER A 100 -19.75 6.42 43.54
CA SER A 100 -18.40 5.87 43.68
C SER A 100 -17.96 5.10 42.41
N TYR A 101 -18.89 4.37 41.79
CA TYR A 101 -18.66 3.66 40.53
C TYR A 101 -18.26 4.58 39.38
N ILE A 102 -18.86 5.77 39.24
CA ILE A 102 -18.54 6.71 38.16
C ILE A 102 -17.18 7.39 38.38
N LEU A 103 -16.92 7.86 39.61
CA LEU A 103 -15.71 8.64 39.92
C LEU A 103 -14.42 7.83 39.76
N LEU A 104 -14.46 6.54 40.09
CA LEU A 104 -13.28 5.68 40.10
C LEU A 104 -13.02 4.93 38.78
N GLN A 105 -13.90 5.06 37.79
CA GLN A 105 -13.72 4.42 36.49
C GLN A 105 -12.49 4.90 35.71
N PRO A 106 -12.26 6.21 35.50
CA PRO A 106 -11.06 6.66 34.79
C PRO A 106 -9.76 6.23 35.49
N PRO A 107 -9.59 6.42 36.82
CA PRO A 107 -8.43 5.89 37.54
C PRO A 107 -8.27 4.38 37.40
N ALA A 108 -9.35 3.61 37.52
CA ALA A 108 -9.29 2.15 37.45
C ALA A 108 -8.78 1.64 36.09
N THR A 109 -9.17 2.27 34.97
CA THR A 109 -8.64 1.89 33.64
C THR A 109 -7.15 2.17 33.48
N VAL A 110 -6.62 3.21 34.13
CA VAL A 110 -5.19 3.51 34.15
C VAL A 110 -4.43 2.50 35.02
N ILE A 111 -4.98 2.15 36.19
CA ILE A 111 -4.42 1.14 37.09
C ILE A 111 -4.38 -0.23 36.39
N LEU A 112 -5.45 -0.61 35.70
CA LEU A 112 -5.53 -1.84 34.91
C LEU A 112 -4.37 -1.95 33.90
N ARG A 113 -4.02 -0.85 33.22
CA ARG A 113 -2.92 -0.84 32.25
C ARG A 113 -1.54 -0.95 32.91
N LYS A 114 -1.36 -0.40 34.12
CA LYS A 114 -0.09 -0.46 34.87
C LYS A 114 0.13 -1.79 35.58
N VAL A 115 -0.90 -2.30 36.25
CA VAL A 115 -0.84 -3.52 37.07
C VAL A 115 -1.07 -4.78 36.23
N GLY A 116 -1.80 -4.65 35.12
CA GLY A 116 -2.19 -5.75 34.24
C GLY A 116 -3.54 -6.37 34.63
N PRO A 117 -4.34 -6.83 33.65
CA PRO A 117 -5.65 -7.42 33.87
C PRO A 117 -5.60 -8.73 34.68
N ARG A 118 -4.49 -9.47 34.60
CA ARG A 118 -4.29 -10.76 35.29
C ARG A 118 -4.42 -10.66 36.80
N ILE A 119 -3.96 -9.57 37.40
CA ILE A 119 -4.00 -9.36 38.85
C ILE A 119 -5.19 -8.48 39.22
N PHE A 120 -5.41 -7.41 38.44
CA PHE A 120 -6.39 -6.39 38.80
C PHE A 120 -7.83 -6.90 38.75
N LEU A 121 -8.27 -7.53 37.65
CA LEU A 121 -9.66 -7.96 37.48
C LEU A 121 -10.10 -9.04 38.48
N PRO A 122 -9.30 -10.09 38.79
CA PRO A 122 -9.68 -11.07 39.80
C PRO A 122 -9.70 -10.49 41.22
N THR A 123 -8.74 -9.62 41.55
CA THR A 123 -8.66 -9.01 42.89
C THR A 123 -9.89 -8.18 43.20
N ILE A 124 -10.34 -7.35 42.25
CA ILE A 124 -11.56 -6.55 42.45
C ILE A 124 -12.81 -7.44 42.54
N THR A 125 -12.88 -8.54 41.80
CA THR A 125 -14.00 -9.51 41.88
C THR A 125 -14.03 -10.23 43.23
N LEU A 126 -12.88 -10.61 43.78
CA LEU A 126 -12.79 -11.22 45.11
C LEU A 126 -13.25 -10.25 46.21
N LEU A 127 -12.76 -9.01 46.20
CA LEU A 127 -13.13 -7.98 47.18
C LEU A 127 -14.62 -7.60 47.11
N TRP A 128 -15.15 -7.55 45.89
CA TRP A 128 -16.57 -7.36 45.65
C TRP A 128 -17.41 -8.54 46.17
N GLY A 129 -17.03 -9.79 45.88
CA GLY A 129 -17.74 -10.97 46.40
C GLY A 129 -17.78 -11.03 47.93
N VAL A 130 -16.68 -10.68 48.60
CA VAL A 130 -16.64 -10.54 50.07
C VAL A 130 -17.60 -9.45 50.57
N THR A 131 -17.69 -8.33 49.84
CA THR A 131 -18.62 -7.24 50.17
C THR A 131 -20.09 -7.68 50.01
N MET A 132 -20.39 -8.54 49.03
CA MET A 132 -21.73 -9.13 48.85
C MET A 132 -22.11 -10.06 50.00
N ILE A 133 -21.18 -10.89 50.48
CA ILE A 133 -21.39 -11.73 51.68
C ILE A 133 -21.73 -10.84 52.89
N CYS A 134 -21.06 -9.69 53.02
CA CYS A 134 -21.35 -8.73 54.10
C CYS A 134 -22.77 -8.15 54.06
N PHE A 135 -23.43 -8.05 52.90
CA PHE A 135 -24.82 -7.59 52.81
C PHE A 135 -25.81 -8.51 53.54
N GLY A 136 -25.54 -9.82 53.59
CA GLY A 136 -26.38 -10.78 54.31
C GLY A 136 -26.42 -10.53 55.83
N PHE A 137 -25.43 -9.83 56.38
CA PHE A 137 -25.32 -9.56 57.82
C PHE A 137 -25.87 -8.18 58.24
N VAL A 138 -26.49 -7.44 57.32
CA VAL A 138 -27.01 -6.10 57.57
C VAL A 138 -28.29 -6.14 58.42
N LYS A 139 -28.32 -5.32 59.47
CA LYS A 139 -29.45 -5.17 60.41
C LYS A 139 -30.24 -3.88 60.20
N VAL A 140 -29.57 -2.81 59.75
CA VAL A 140 -30.14 -1.47 59.59
C VAL A 140 -29.84 -0.95 58.19
N TRP A 141 -30.79 -0.25 57.57
CA TRP A 141 -30.62 0.29 56.22
C TRP A 141 -29.42 1.26 56.09
N THR A 142 -29.06 1.97 57.16
CA THR A 142 -27.92 2.91 57.18
C THR A 142 -26.57 2.19 57.03
N THR A 143 -26.42 0.99 57.58
CA THR A 143 -25.20 0.18 57.43
C THR A 143 -25.05 -0.40 56.01
N MET A 144 -26.13 -0.40 55.21
CA MET A 144 -26.08 -0.79 53.80
C MET A 144 -25.38 0.27 52.92
N LEU A 145 -25.47 1.55 53.29
CA LEU A 145 -24.91 2.67 52.51
C LEU A 145 -23.38 2.60 52.33
N PRO A 146 -22.55 2.45 53.39
CA PRO A 146 -21.11 2.36 53.21
C PRO A 146 -20.69 1.09 52.46
N LEU A 147 -21.37 -0.04 52.68
CA LEU A 147 -21.10 -1.27 51.93
C LEU A 147 -21.43 -1.11 50.43
N ARG A 148 -22.45 -0.32 50.08
CA ARG A 148 -22.78 0.06 48.70
C ARG A 148 -21.72 0.94 48.05
N VAL A 149 -21.10 1.84 48.82
CA VAL A 149 -19.96 2.64 48.34
C VAL A 149 -18.75 1.73 48.08
N LEU A 150 -18.42 0.83 49.00
CA LEU A 150 -17.33 -0.15 48.80
C LEU A 150 -17.56 -1.02 47.56
N LEU A 151 -18.80 -1.48 47.37
CA LEU A 151 -19.20 -2.22 46.17
C LEU A 151 -18.91 -1.43 44.89
N GLY A 152 -19.30 -0.15 44.85
CA GLY A 152 -19.06 0.72 43.70
C GLY A 152 -17.58 0.98 43.43
N ILE A 153 -16.76 1.08 44.49
CA ILE A 153 -15.29 1.20 44.39
C ILE A 153 -14.69 -0.04 43.70
N PHE A 154 -15.08 -1.24 44.15
CA PHE A 154 -14.52 -2.48 43.60
C PHE A 154 -15.02 -2.78 42.18
N GLU A 155 -16.31 -2.55 41.89
CA GLU A 155 -16.85 -2.81 40.55
C GLU A 155 -16.40 -1.80 39.48
N ALA A 156 -15.99 -0.58 39.86
CA ALA A 156 -15.71 0.51 38.92
C ALA A 156 -14.75 0.12 37.78
N GLY A 157 -13.73 -0.68 38.06
CA GLY A 157 -12.72 -1.07 37.08
C GLY A 157 -13.11 -2.23 36.17
N PHE A 158 -14.14 -3.00 36.52
CA PHE A 158 -14.39 -4.30 35.91
C PHE A 158 -14.88 -4.17 34.46
N PHE A 159 -16.07 -3.62 34.24
CA PHE A 159 -16.67 -3.51 32.91
C PHE A 159 -15.85 -2.67 31.90
N PRO A 160 -15.35 -1.46 32.22
CA PRO A 160 -14.52 -0.71 31.27
C PRO A 160 -13.18 -1.40 31.02
N GLY A 161 -12.68 -2.17 32.00
CA GLY A 161 -11.49 -2.98 31.86
C GLY A 161 -11.65 -4.13 30.89
N CYS A 162 -12.76 -4.87 30.98
CA CYS A 162 -13.11 -5.93 30.02
C CYS A 162 -13.26 -5.38 28.59
N ALA A 163 -13.99 -4.27 28.43
CA ALA A 163 -14.18 -3.63 27.13
C ALA A 163 -12.85 -3.13 26.53
N TYR A 164 -11.98 -2.55 27.36
CA TYR A 164 -10.66 -2.12 26.92
C TYR A 164 -9.76 -3.31 26.55
N LEU A 165 -9.74 -4.38 27.35
CA LEU A 165 -8.96 -5.58 27.10
C LEU A 165 -9.38 -6.26 25.79
N LEU A 166 -10.67 -6.53 25.57
CA LEU A 166 -11.17 -7.10 24.31
C LEU A 166 -10.78 -6.24 23.11
N SER A 167 -10.87 -4.92 23.24
CA SER A 167 -10.49 -4.02 22.16
C SER A 167 -9.00 -4.11 21.81
N CYS A 168 -8.13 -4.51 22.75
CA CYS A 168 -6.70 -4.68 22.53
C CYS A 168 -6.35 -6.03 21.87
N TRP A 169 -7.20 -7.06 21.99
CA TRP A 169 -6.94 -8.38 21.41
C TRP A 169 -7.48 -8.56 19.99
N TYR A 170 -8.45 -7.75 19.55
CA TYR A 170 -9.19 -7.98 18.29
C TYR A 170 -9.20 -6.78 17.32
N PRO A 171 -9.08 -7.03 15.99
CA PRO A 171 -9.29 -6.04 14.93
C PRO A 171 -10.72 -5.47 14.87
N ARG A 172 -10.90 -4.32 14.20
CA ARG A 172 -12.18 -3.54 14.22
C ARG A 172 -13.41 -4.31 13.77
N PHE A 173 -13.27 -5.10 12.71
CA PHE A 173 -14.38 -5.81 12.07
C PHE A 173 -14.58 -7.23 12.60
N GLU A 174 -13.90 -7.56 13.69
CA GLU A 174 -14.01 -8.85 14.38
C GLU A 174 -14.50 -8.70 15.82
N LEU A 175 -14.40 -7.51 16.38
CA LEU A 175 -14.67 -7.24 17.79
C LEU A 175 -16.16 -7.39 18.17
N GLN A 176 -17.12 -7.16 17.26
CA GLN A 176 -18.54 -7.08 17.66
C GLN A 176 -19.12 -8.44 17.98
N LYS A 177 -18.80 -9.48 17.20
CA LYS A 177 -19.19 -10.85 17.56
C LYS A 177 -18.68 -11.24 18.96
N ARG A 178 -17.44 -10.85 19.32
CA ARG A 178 -16.86 -11.20 20.63
C ARG A 178 -17.50 -10.38 21.76
N ASN A 179 -17.72 -9.09 21.56
CA ASN A 179 -18.43 -8.27 22.53
C ASN A 179 -19.88 -8.74 22.74
N ALA A 180 -20.54 -9.20 21.68
CA ALA A 180 -21.87 -9.78 21.78
C ALA A 180 -21.87 -11.09 22.57
N VAL A 181 -20.94 -12.01 22.31
CA VAL A 181 -20.81 -13.27 23.09
C VAL A 181 -20.47 -12.97 24.56
N PHE A 182 -19.52 -12.08 24.82
CA PHE A 182 -19.17 -11.62 26.17
C PHE A 182 -20.39 -11.11 26.94
N TYR A 183 -21.16 -10.21 26.32
CA TYR A 183 -22.34 -9.62 26.95
C TYR A 183 -23.50 -10.62 27.06
N LEU A 184 -23.68 -11.47 26.05
CA LEU A 184 -24.71 -12.51 25.99
C LEU A 184 -24.59 -13.50 27.14
N ILE A 185 -23.37 -13.98 27.43
CA ILE A 185 -23.13 -14.91 28.56
C ILE A 185 -23.58 -14.26 29.87
N GLY A 186 -23.23 -12.99 30.08
CA GLY A 186 -23.63 -12.26 31.27
C GLY A 186 -25.15 -12.03 31.35
N SER A 187 -25.75 -11.55 30.27
CA SER A 187 -27.18 -11.20 30.22
C SER A 187 -28.09 -12.41 30.33
N LEU A 188 -27.72 -13.53 29.68
CA LEU A 188 -28.52 -14.75 29.73
C LEU A 188 -28.50 -15.35 31.14
N SER A 189 -27.33 -15.42 31.77
CA SER A 189 -27.20 -15.94 33.13
C SER A 189 -27.93 -15.06 34.15
N SER A 190 -27.89 -13.74 33.97
CA SER A 190 -28.69 -12.81 34.78
C SER A 190 -30.21 -13.04 34.62
N ALA A 191 -30.67 -13.52 33.47
CA ALA A 191 -32.08 -13.82 33.25
C ALA A 191 -32.58 -15.01 34.10
N PHE A 192 -31.69 -15.95 34.41
CA PHE A 192 -31.96 -17.08 35.30
C PHE A 192 -31.67 -16.76 36.79
N SER A 193 -31.15 -15.57 37.09
CA SER A 193 -30.79 -15.16 38.46
C SER A 193 -32.00 -15.13 39.40
N GLY A 194 -33.18 -14.73 38.92
CA GLY A 194 -34.42 -14.73 39.71
C GLY A 194 -34.83 -16.13 40.17
N ILE A 195 -34.74 -17.11 39.26
CA ILE A 195 -35.02 -18.52 39.55
C ILE A 195 -34.02 -19.08 40.58
N MET A 196 -32.73 -18.77 40.41
CA MET A 196 -31.71 -19.21 41.36
C MET A 196 -31.87 -18.54 42.73
N ALA A 197 -32.20 -17.25 42.78
CA ALA A 197 -32.47 -16.52 44.00
C ALA A 197 -33.71 -17.07 44.73
N TYR A 198 -34.76 -17.49 44.00
CA TYR A 198 -35.88 -18.24 44.57
C TYR A 198 -35.43 -19.57 45.17
N GLY A 199 -34.50 -20.29 44.52
CA GLY A 199 -33.87 -21.49 45.08
C GLY A 199 -33.17 -21.22 46.42
N PHE A 200 -32.37 -20.16 46.53
CA PHE A 200 -31.72 -19.77 47.79
C PHE A 200 -32.72 -19.25 48.84
N PHE A 201 -33.81 -18.62 48.41
CA PHE A 201 -34.87 -18.17 49.31
C PHE A 201 -35.53 -19.33 50.07
N GLN A 202 -35.59 -20.54 49.49
CA GLN A 202 -36.12 -21.74 50.17
C GLN A 202 -35.30 -22.17 51.39
N MET A 203 -34.09 -21.63 51.58
CA MET A 203 -33.28 -21.82 52.80
C MET A 203 -33.76 -20.94 53.98
N ASN A 204 -34.93 -20.32 53.88
CA ASN A 204 -35.52 -19.52 54.94
C ASN A 204 -35.72 -20.36 56.22
N GLY A 205 -35.19 -19.87 57.35
CA GLY A 205 -35.25 -20.58 58.64
C GLY A 205 -34.07 -21.55 58.89
N VAL A 206 -33.14 -21.69 57.94
CA VAL A 206 -31.92 -22.51 58.11
C VAL A 206 -30.82 -21.73 58.83
N GLY A 207 -30.25 -22.32 59.88
CA GLY A 207 -29.16 -21.76 60.71
C GLY A 207 -29.66 -20.81 61.81
N ASP A 208 -28.97 -20.75 62.94
CA ASP A 208 -29.32 -19.85 64.06
C ASP A 208 -28.19 -18.87 64.38
N LEU A 209 -28.34 -17.62 63.94
CA LEU A 209 -27.45 -16.49 64.26
C LEU A 209 -28.10 -15.51 65.28
N GLY A 210 -29.19 -15.92 65.92
CA GLY A 210 -29.97 -15.11 66.86
C GLY A 210 -31.13 -14.32 66.20
N ARG A 211 -32.09 -13.90 67.03
CA ARG A 211 -33.37 -13.28 66.60
C ARG A 211 -33.24 -12.04 65.71
N ALA A 212 -32.10 -11.35 65.72
CA ALA A 212 -31.88 -10.17 64.88
C ALA A 212 -31.76 -10.47 63.37
N TYR A 213 -31.55 -11.73 62.99
CA TYR A 213 -31.32 -12.15 61.60
C TYR A 213 -32.51 -12.90 60.97
N GLY A 214 -33.57 -13.13 61.74
CA GLY A 214 -34.80 -13.75 61.26
C GLY A 214 -35.68 -12.80 60.47
N GLN A 215 -36.58 -13.39 59.68
CA GLN A 215 -37.54 -12.66 58.85
C GLN A 215 -38.57 -11.98 59.75
N HIS A 216 -38.73 -10.66 59.63
CA HIS A 216 -39.78 -9.93 60.32
C HIS A 216 -41.10 -10.08 59.56
N TYR A 217 -42.16 -10.40 60.29
CA TYR A 217 -43.53 -10.43 59.79
C TYR A 217 -44.37 -9.43 60.59
N GLY A 218 -45.45 -8.95 59.99
CA GLY A 218 -46.32 -7.94 60.59
C GLY A 218 -47.52 -7.61 59.70
N PRO A 219 -48.32 -6.60 60.07
CA PRO A 219 -49.57 -6.30 59.39
C PRO A 219 -49.36 -5.90 57.92
N THR A 220 -50.09 -6.56 57.02
CA THR A 220 -50.06 -6.35 55.56
C THR A 220 -51.28 -5.56 55.10
N LYS A 221 -51.29 -5.06 53.85
CA LYS A 221 -52.47 -4.41 53.25
C LYS A 221 -53.72 -5.32 53.27
N ALA A 222 -53.54 -6.64 53.24
CA ALA A 222 -54.61 -7.64 53.31
C ALA A 222 -55.02 -7.99 54.75
N HIS A 223 -54.10 -7.88 55.73
CA HIS A 223 -54.36 -8.16 57.14
C HIS A 223 -53.75 -7.07 58.04
N PRO A 224 -54.49 -5.97 58.30
CA PRO A 224 -53.98 -4.79 59.03
C PRO A 224 -53.70 -5.01 60.52
N HIS A 225 -54.24 -6.08 61.12
CA HIS A 225 -54.10 -6.39 62.55
C HIS A 225 -53.26 -7.65 62.83
N ALA A 226 -52.52 -8.17 61.84
CA ALA A 226 -51.69 -9.35 62.04
C ALA A 226 -50.58 -9.09 63.08
N ALA A 227 -50.34 -10.06 63.97
CA ALA A 227 -49.30 -9.98 64.98
C ALA A 227 -47.92 -9.78 64.32
N SER A 228 -47.15 -8.82 64.82
CA SER A 228 -45.78 -8.57 64.36
C SER A 228 -44.76 -9.35 65.19
N GLY A 229 -43.86 -10.07 64.55
CA GLY A 229 -42.82 -10.85 65.21
C GLY A 229 -41.65 -11.16 64.27
N THR A 230 -40.69 -11.96 64.75
CA THR A 230 -39.53 -12.40 63.97
C THR A 230 -39.47 -13.92 63.97
N MET A 231 -39.37 -14.51 62.78
CA MET A 231 -39.24 -15.97 62.62
C MET A 231 -37.90 -16.47 63.16
N SER A 232 -37.86 -17.72 63.64
CA SER A 232 -36.61 -18.38 64.04
C SER A 232 -35.76 -18.75 62.83
N GLY A 233 -34.45 -18.59 62.95
CA GLY A 233 -33.47 -18.87 61.89
C GLY A 233 -33.15 -17.67 60.99
N ILE A 234 -32.29 -17.85 60.00
CA ILE A 234 -31.86 -16.77 59.09
C ILE A 234 -32.93 -16.51 58.01
N ALA A 235 -33.23 -15.24 57.77
CA ALA A 235 -34.16 -14.81 56.72
C ALA A 235 -33.70 -15.24 55.31
N GLY A 236 -34.63 -15.72 54.49
CA GLY A 236 -34.36 -16.20 53.12
C GLY A 236 -33.65 -15.18 52.22
N TRP A 237 -33.94 -13.88 52.36
CA TRP A 237 -33.28 -12.84 51.55
C TRP A 237 -31.78 -12.66 51.90
N ARG A 238 -31.36 -13.00 53.12
CA ARG A 238 -29.94 -12.93 53.54
C ARG A 238 -29.13 -14.03 52.87
N TRP A 239 -29.71 -15.23 52.72
CA TRP A 239 -29.09 -16.35 52.01
C TRP A 239 -28.83 -16.05 50.53
N ILE A 240 -29.69 -15.25 49.88
CA ILE A 240 -29.46 -14.79 48.50
C ILE A 240 -28.12 -14.07 48.39
N PHE A 241 -27.81 -13.14 49.29
CA PHE A 241 -26.54 -12.39 49.28
C PHE A 241 -25.32 -13.25 49.66
N ILE A 242 -25.46 -14.14 50.65
CA ILE A 242 -24.37 -15.00 51.12
C ILE A 242 -23.97 -16.01 50.04
N MET A 243 -24.94 -16.75 49.48
CA MET A 243 -24.66 -17.78 48.48
C MET A 243 -24.17 -17.19 47.17
N GLN A 244 -24.77 -16.08 46.70
CA GLN A 244 -24.30 -15.43 45.49
C GLN A 244 -22.94 -14.78 45.67
N GLY A 245 -22.67 -14.12 46.81
CA GLY A 245 -21.34 -13.60 47.12
C GLY A 245 -20.27 -14.70 47.18
N LEU A 246 -20.59 -15.90 47.69
CA LEU A 246 -19.68 -17.06 47.65
C LEU A 246 -19.40 -17.51 46.22
N ILE A 247 -20.42 -17.56 45.36
CA ILE A 247 -20.24 -17.83 43.91
C ILE A 247 -19.32 -16.78 43.29
N THR A 248 -19.48 -15.50 43.62
CA THR A 248 -18.61 -14.41 43.16
C THR A 248 -17.17 -14.62 43.56
N VAL A 249 -16.89 -15.03 44.80
CA VAL A 249 -15.54 -15.34 45.27
C VAL A 249 -14.93 -16.52 44.50
N CYS A 250 -15.70 -17.60 44.30
CA CYS A 250 -15.25 -18.74 43.52
C CYS A 250 -14.92 -18.38 42.06
N VAL A 251 -15.80 -17.60 41.41
CA VAL A 251 -15.58 -17.12 40.03
C VAL A 251 -14.38 -16.18 39.95
N GLY A 252 -14.17 -15.31 40.95
CA GLY A 252 -12.97 -14.47 41.07
C GLY A 252 -11.69 -15.28 41.18
N ALA A 253 -11.68 -16.34 42.00
CA ALA A 253 -10.54 -17.24 42.17
C ALA A 253 -10.21 -18.01 40.87
N ILE A 254 -11.23 -18.52 40.17
CA ILE A 254 -11.05 -19.15 38.85
C ILE A 254 -10.55 -18.14 37.82
N GLY A 255 -11.06 -16.90 37.86
CA GLY A 255 -10.61 -15.79 37.03
C GLY A 255 -9.12 -15.50 37.19
N ALA A 256 -8.57 -15.61 38.41
CA ALA A 256 -7.13 -15.44 38.66
C ALA A 256 -6.25 -16.46 37.92
N LEU A 257 -6.77 -17.67 37.66
CA LEU A 257 -6.07 -18.71 36.91
C LEU A 257 -6.25 -18.56 35.39
N MET A 258 -7.42 -18.07 34.96
CA MET A 258 -7.83 -18.11 33.54
C MET A 258 -7.62 -16.80 32.76
N ILE A 259 -7.59 -15.62 33.39
CA ILE A 259 -7.48 -14.33 32.67
C ILE A 259 -6.18 -14.22 31.86
N ALA A 260 -6.30 -13.69 30.63
CA ALA A 260 -5.17 -13.35 29.77
C ALA A 260 -4.69 -11.91 30.01
N ASP A 261 -3.38 -11.67 29.83
CA ASP A 261 -2.80 -10.33 29.87
C ASP A 261 -3.13 -9.52 28.60
N PHE A 262 -2.58 -8.32 28.45
CA PHE A 262 -2.47 -7.66 27.15
C PHE A 262 -1.62 -8.48 26.18
N PRO A 263 -1.87 -8.41 24.86
CA PRO A 263 -1.23 -9.28 23.87
C PRO A 263 0.30 -9.20 23.89
N GLU A 264 0.86 -8.01 24.11
CA GLU A 264 2.30 -7.78 24.22
C GLU A 264 2.96 -8.42 25.45
N ASN A 265 2.19 -8.69 26.51
CA ASN A 265 2.66 -9.28 27.77
C ASN A 265 2.16 -10.71 27.96
N ALA A 266 1.32 -11.23 27.07
CA ALA A 266 0.63 -12.49 27.23
C ALA A 266 1.60 -13.69 27.31
N ALA A 267 2.71 -13.64 26.55
CA ALA A 267 3.74 -14.68 26.53
C ALA A 267 4.79 -14.56 27.65
N ARG A 268 4.84 -13.42 28.39
CA ARG A 268 5.82 -13.24 29.47
C ARG A 268 5.50 -14.15 30.65
N LYS A 269 6.48 -14.98 31.04
CA LYS A 269 6.47 -15.75 32.31
C LYS A 269 6.58 -14.78 33.48
N THR A 270 5.44 -14.24 33.91
CA THR A 270 5.34 -13.33 35.07
C THR A 270 4.98 -14.15 36.31
N ARG A 271 5.35 -13.70 37.51
CA ARG A 271 5.14 -14.36 38.84
C ARG A 271 3.66 -14.61 39.25
N SER A 272 2.71 -14.62 38.32
CA SER A 272 1.28 -14.79 38.61
C SER A 272 0.86 -16.25 38.46
N CYS A 273 -0.16 -16.69 39.21
CA CYS A 273 -0.73 -18.06 39.18
C CYS A 273 -1.48 -18.43 37.88
N ALA A 274 -1.34 -17.64 36.81
CA ALA A 274 -2.12 -17.79 35.59
C ALA A 274 -1.55 -18.90 34.70
N ILE A 275 -2.42 -19.77 34.18
CA ILE A 275 -2.02 -20.89 33.31
C ILE A 275 -1.52 -20.34 31.97
N PRO A 276 -0.29 -20.63 31.49
CA PRO A 276 0.15 -20.17 30.17
C PRO A 276 -0.72 -20.79 29.07
N PHE A 277 -1.05 -20.02 28.01
CA PHE A 277 -1.87 -20.53 26.90
C PHE A 277 -1.40 -20.16 25.50
N ILE A 278 -0.45 -19.22 25.42
CA ILE A 278 0.04 -18.69 24.16
C ILE A 278 1.57 -18.61 24.20
N ASN A 279 2.20 -18.97 23.09
CA ASN A 279 3.64 -18.88 22.92
C ASN A 279 4.07 -17.50 22.43
N GLU A 280 5.37 -17.20 22.50
CA GLU A 280 5.89 -15.89 22.12
C GLU A 280 5.71 -15.57 20.63
N GLN A 281 5.88 -16.57 19.76
CA GLN A 281 5.61 -16.44 18.32
C GLN A 281 4.12 -16.16 18.04
N GLU A 282 3.21 -16.86 18.74
CA GLU A 282 1.77 -16.65 18.63
C GLU A 282 1.36 -15.26 19.15
N ALA A 283 2.00 -14.75 20.21
CA ALA A 283 1.79 -13.40 20.72
C ALA A 283 2.31 -12.32 19.75
N ALA A 284 3.49 -12.52 19.16
CA ALA A 284 4.04 -11.61 18.15
C ALA A 284 3.15 -11.52 16.90
N PHE A 285 2.58 -12.64 16.46
CA PHE A 285 1.58 -12.67 15.38
C PHE A 285 0.36 -11.79 15.67
N ILE A 286 -0.17 -11.83 16.90
CA ILE A 286 -1.34 -11.04 17.28
C ILE A 286 -1.03 -9.55 17.32
N VAL A 287 0.13 -9.19 17.87
CA VAL A 287 0.57 -7.79 17.92
C VAL A 287 0.75 -7.25 16.50
N ALA A 288 1.39 -8.00 15.59
CA ALA A 288 1.52 -7.63 14.19
C ALA A 288 0.16 -7.45 13.50
N ARG A 289 -0.83 -8.29 13.83
CA ARG A 289 -2.20 -8.21 13.31
C ARG A 289 -2.91 -6.93 13.74
N ILE A 290 -2.72 -6.51 14.99
CA ILE A 290 -3.32 -5.28 15.53
C ILE A 290 -2.63 -4.05 14.93
N GLU A 291 -1.30 -4.09 14.81
CA GLU A 291 -0.52 -2.99 14.22
C GLU A 291 -0.91 -2.77 12.76
N LYS A 292 -1.11 -3.85 12.00
CA LYS A 292 -1.61 -3.78 10.62
C LYS A 292 -3.00 -3.16 10.47
N ASP A 293 -3.87 -3.29 11.46
CA ASP A 293 -5.23 -2.70 11.46
C ASP A 293 -5.24 -1.23 11.94
N ARG A 294 -4.37 -0.88 12.90
CA ARG A 294 -4.53 0.38 13.67
C ARG A 294 -3.27 1.16 13.99
N ASP A 295 -2.09 0.54 13.92
CA ASP A 295 -0.81 1.13 14.32
C ASP A 295 -0.85 1.69 15.77
N ASP A 296 -1.44 0.90 16.69
CA ASP A 296 -1.69 1.29 18.08
C ASP A 296 -1.50 0.16 19.12
N ALA A 297 -0.80 -0.92 18.76
CA ALA A 297 -0.56 -2.04 19.67
C ALA A 297 0.39 -1.68 20.83
N ILE A 298 1.36 -0.80 20.59
CA ILE A 298 2.32 -0.35 21.61
C ILE A 298 1.79 0.89 22.35
N ALA A 299 1.73 0.82 23.69
CA ALA A 299 1.30 1.97 24.48
C ALA A 299 2.40 3.03 24.64
N GLU A 300 2.03 4.29 24.46
CA GLU A 300 2.86 5.43 24.83
C GLU A 300 3.05 5.51 26.36
N PRO A 301 4.14 6.09 26.86
CA PRO A 301 4.28 6.37 28.29
C PRO A 301 3.15 7.28 28.79
N PHE A 302 2.63 6.99 29.99
CA PHE A 302 1.49 7.72 30.55
C PHE A 302 1.84 9.19 30.81
N ASN A 303 1.01 10.09 30.29
CA ASN A 303 1.10 11.52 30.57
C ASN A 303 -0.30 12.06 30.86
N LEU A 304 -0.50 12.59 32.07
CA LEU A 304 -1.80 13.05 32.57
C LEU A 304 -2.39 14.18 31.69
N GLY A 305 -1.57 15.12 31.25
CA GLY A 305 -2.01 16.23 30.39
C GLY A 305 -2.51 15.76 29.02
N LYS A 306 -1.79 14.84 28.37
CA LYS A 306 -2.22 14.24 27.08
C LYS A 306 -3.47 13.38 27.24
N TYR A 307 -3.58 12.66 28.35
CA TYR A 307 -4.75 11.85 28.69
C TYR A 307 -6.00 12.73 28.86
N LEU A 308 -5.95 13.76 29.71
CA LEU A 308 -7.09 14.65 29.95
C LEU A 308 -7.48 15.47 28.72
N ARG A 309 -6.52 15.86 27.88
CA ARG A 309 -6.81 16.56 26.61
C ARG A 309 -7.70 15.74 25.67
N CYS A 310 -7.69 14.41 25.79
CA CYS A 310 -8.59 13.57 25.02
C CYS A 310 -10.07 13.83 25.36
N ALA A 311 -10.39 14.25 26.60
CA ALA A 311 -11.76 14.59 27.02
C ALA A 311 -12.34 15.81 26.29
N CYS A 312 -11.50 16.67 25.71
CA CYS A 312 -11.95 17.79 24.88
C CYS A 312 -12.54 17.32 23.53
N ASP A 313 -12.41 16.04 23.19
CA ASP A 313 -12.91 15.49 21.94
C ASP A 313 -14.42 15.18 22.02
N THR A 314 -15.21 16.01 21.36
CA THR A 314 -16.68 15.93 21.33
C THR A 314 -17.24 14.56 20.92
N LYS A 315 -16.51 13.73 20.16
CA LYS A 315 -17.02 12.39 19.79
C LYS A 315 -17.06 11.41 20.98
N ILE A 316 -16.19 11.59 21.97
CA ILE A 316 -16.15 10.74 23.17
C ILE A 316 -17.46 10.88 23.95
N TRP A 317 -17.89 12.11 24.17
CA TRP A 317 -19.16 12.42 24.83
C TRP A 317 -20.37 11.95 24.05
N GLY A 318 -20.33 12.01 22.71
CA GLY A 318 -21.40 11.47 21.87
C GLY A 318 -21.61 9.97 22.09
N PHE A 319 -20.54 9.17 22.16
CA PHE A 319 -20.64 7.75 22.48
C PHE A 319 -21.10 7.53 23.93
N ALA A 320 -20.55 8.30 24.88
CA ALA A 320 -20.92 8.23 26.29
C ALA A 320 -22.42 8.44 26.50
N TRP A 321 -23.00 9.48 25.92
CA TRP A 321 -24.43 9.74 26.02
C TRP A 321 -25.29 8.64 25.39
N ILE A 322 -24.93 8.13 24.20
CA ILE A 322 -25.68 7.01 23.59
C ILE A 322 -25.72 5.79 24.53
N PHE A 323 -24.60 5.47 25.19
CA PHE A 323 -24.54 4.38 26.15
C PHE A 323 -25.29 4.67 27.45
N GLY A 324 -25.16 5.88 28.01
CA GLY A 324 -25.90 6.32 29.19
C GLY A 324 -27.42 6.28 29.00
N LEU A 325 -27.91 6.71 27.83
CA LEU A 325 -29.34 6.63 27.50
C LEU A 325 -29.81 5.19 27.31
N THR A 326 -28.99 4.33 26.69
CA THR A 326 -29.31 2.90 26.52
C THR A 326 -29.40 2.18 27.87
N THR A 327 -28.44 2.45 28.75
CA THR A 327 -28.39 1.87 30.10
C THR A 327 -29.48 2.43 31.01
N THR A 328 -29.92 3.67 30.81
CA THR A 328 -31.12 4.20 31.50
C THR A 328 -32.32 3.29 31.29
N ASN A 329 -32.57 2.89 30.04
CA ASN A 329 -33.66 1.96 29.70
C ASN A 329 -33.41 0.56 30.27
N SER A 330 -32.17 0.06 30.15
CA SER A 330 -31.82 -1.28 30.63
C SER A 330 -31.96 -1.41 32.15
N TYR A 331 -31.47 -0.46 32.93
CA TYR A 331 -31.59 -0.46 34.39
C TYR A 331 -33.02 -0.22 34.86
N ALA A 332 -33.78 0.65 34.18
CA ALA A 332 -35.19 0.84 34.47
C ALA A 332 -35.98 -0.48 34.32
N ILE A 333 -35.76 -1.21 33.22
CA ILE A 333 -36.38 -2.52 33.03
C ILE A 333 -35.88 -3.50 34.09
N ALA A 334 -34.57 -3.61 34.32
CA ALA A 334 -34.01 -4.58 35.27
C ALA A 334 -34.51 -4.40 36.71
N TYR A 335 -34.63 -3.16 37.21
CA TYR A 335 -35.04 -2.91 38.60
C TYR A 335 -36.56 -2.96 38.81
N PHE A 336 -37.35 -2.57 37.81
CA PHE A 336 -38.79 -2.41 37.97
C PHE A 336 -39.63 -3.46 37.25
N LEU A 337 -39.08 -4.24 36.30
CA LEU A 337 -39.84 -5.29 35.62
C LEU A 337 -40.42 -6.36 36.56
N PRO A 338 -39.70 -6.87 37.58
CA PRO A 338 -40.30 -7.81 38.55
C PRO A 338 -41.51 -7.21 39.27
N ILE A 339 -41.40 -5.93 39.66
CA ILE A 339 -42.47 -5.16 40.33
C ILE A 339 -43.65 -4.97 39.38
N ILE A 340 -43.40 -4.62 38.11
CA ILE A 340 -44.44 -4.43 37.09
C ILE A 340 -45.18 -5.74 36.80
N LEU A 341 -44.48 -6.88 36.75
CA LEU A 341 -45.10 -8.19 36.53
C LEU A 341 -45.95 -8.62 37.72
N LYS A 342 -45.43 -8.47 38.95
CA LYS A 342 -46.16 -8.86 40.17
C LYS A 342 -47.29 -7.89 40.51
N ASP A 343 -46.95 -6.64 40.81
CA ASP A 343 -47.89 -5.64 41.33
C ASP A 343 -48.71 -4.99 40.19
N GLY A 344 -48.14 -4.87 38.99
CA GLY A 344 -48.77 -4.20 37.84
C GLY A 344 -49.54 -5.10 36.86
N MET A 345 -49.23 -6.40 36.80
CA MET A 345 -49.93 -7.38 35.95
C MET A 345 -50.62 -8.51 36.75
N GLY A 346 -50.36 -8.59 38.07
CA GLY A 346 -51.03 -9.53 38.98
C GLY A 346 -50.47 -10.95 38.98
N PHE A 347 -49.25 -11.18 38.49
CA PHE A 347 -48.63 -12.50 38.52
C PHE A 347 -48.11 -12.85 39.92
N ASP A 348 -48.16 -14.13 40.29
CA ASP A 348 -47.54 -14.63 41.53
C ASP A 348 -46.01 -14.45 41.50
N LEU A 349 -45.36 -14.42 42.68
CA LEU A 349 -43.93 -14.19 42.83
C LEU A 349 -43.09 -15.16 41.98
N ALA A 350 -43.40 -16.45 42.04
CA ALA A 350 -42.68 -17.47 41.28
C ALA A 350 -42.89 -17.30 39.76
N MET A 351 -44.11 -16.93 39.35
CA MET A 351 -44.43 -16.70 37.94
C MET A 351 -43.76 -15.43 37.41
N ALA A 352 -43.74 -14.35 38.18
CA ALA A 352 -43.12 -13.09 37.80
C ALA A 352 -41.61 -13.23 37.56
N GLU A 353 -40.90 -13.98 38.43
CA GLU A 353 -39.47 -14.27 38.24
C GLU A 353 -39.20 -15.15 37.01
N CYS A 354 -40.05 -16.14 36.74
CA CYS A 354 -39.94 -16.97 35.53
C CYS A 354 -40.23 -16.21 34.24
N LEU A 355 -41.20 -15.28 34.24
CA LEU A 355 -41.58 -14.48 33.07
C LEU A 355 -40.54 -13.43 32.67
N ILE A 356 -39.53 -13.18 33.50
CA ILE A 356 -38.41 -12.31 33.12
C ILE A 356 -37.49 -13.00 32.12
N ALA A 357 -37.30 -14.31 32.22
CA ALA A 357 -36.29 -15.02 31.43
C ALA A 357 -36.54 -14.99 29.89
N PRO A 358 -37.75 -15.25 29.37
CA PRO A 358 -37.98 -15.36 27.93
C PRO A 358 -37.64 -14.10 27.10
N PRO A 359 -37.99 -12.86 27.53
CA PRO A 359 -37.54 -11.63 26.87
C PRO A 359 -36.02 -11.52 26.69
N TYR A 360 -35.24 -11.94 27.69
CA TYR A 360 -33.77 -11.90 27.62
C TYR A 360 -33.18 -12.96 26.68
N VAL A 361 -33.81 -14.13 26.56
CA VAL A 361 -33.41 -15.16 25.58
C VAL A 361 -33.58 -14.64 24.15
N VAL A 362 -34.71 -14.00 23.85
CA VAL A 362 -34.93 -13.37 22.54
C VAL A 362 -33.92 -12.24 22.29
N ALA A 363 -33.65 -11.43 23.32
CA ALA A 363 -32.65 -10.37 23.25
C ALA A 363 -31.25 -10.92 22.92
N ALA A 364 -30.87 -12.06 23.49
CA ALA A 364 -29.58 -12.72 23.25
C ALA A 364 -29.43 -13.16 21.78
N LEU A 365 -30.45 -13.82 21.22
CA LEU A 365 -30.45 -14.24 19.81
C LEU A 365 -30.36 -13.04 18.86
N TRP A 366 -31.17 -12.01 19.12
CA TRP A 366 -31.21 -10.80 18.31
C TRP A 366 -29.89 -10.00 18.35
N MET A 367 -29.29 -9.90 19.54
CA MET A 367 -28.00 -9.23 19.75
C MET A 367 -26.88 -9.89 18.94
N PHE A 368 -26.83 -11.23 18.94
CA PHE A 368 -25.84 -11.96 18.14
C PHE A 368 -26.07 -11.79 16.64
N ALA A 369 -27.33 -11.79 16.18
CA ALA A 369 -27.68 -11.51 14.79
C ALA A 369 -27.21 -10.12 14.34
N CYS A 370 -27.46 -9.08 15.15
CA CYS A 370 -26.98 -7.73 14.90
C CYS A 370 -25.44 -7.66 14.85
N ALA A 371 -24.77 -8.45 15.70
CA ALA A 371 -23.31 -8.53 15.72
C ALA A 371 -22.72 -9.18 14.46
N TRP A 372 -23.33 -10.29 14.01
CA TRP A 372 -22.92 -10.98 12.80
C TRP A 372 -23.15 -10.13 11.54
N LEU A 373 -24.34 -9.53 11.40
CA LEU A 373 -24.66 -8.63 10.28
C LEU A 373 -23.78 -7.38 10.31
N GLY A 374 -23.56 -6.79 11.49
CA GLY A 374 -22.68 -5.64 11.67
C GLY A 374 -21.25 -5.91 11.19
N ASP A 375 -20.66 -7.04 11.59
CA ASP A 375 -19.31 -7.49 11.15
C ASP A 375 -19.26 -7.82 9.67
N ARG A 376 -20.30 -8.44 9.10
CA ARG A 376 -20.37 -8.78 7.67
C ARG A 376 -20.46 -7.55 6.77
N TYR A 377 -21.36 -6.62 7.07
CA TYR A 377 -21.62 -5.45 6.23
C TYR A 377 -20.79 -4.21 6.60
N ARG A 378 -19.97 -4.29 7.65
CA ARG A 378 -19.12 -3.19 8.15
C ARG A 378 -19.88 -1.89 8.48
N ILE A 379 -21.17 -2.02 8.79
CA ILE A 379 -22.05 -0.92 9.21
C ILE A 379 -22.49 -1.14 10.67
N ARG A 380 -22.55 -0.06 11.46
CA ARG A 380 -22.86 -0.12 12.91
C ARG A 380 -24.00 0.79 13.31
N GLY A 381 -23.95 2.06 12.88
CA GLY A 381 -24.94 3.07 13.26
C GLY A 381 -26.39 2.70 12.91
N VAL A 382 -26.60 1.98 11.80
CA VAL A 382 -27.93 1.53 11.37
C VAL A 382 -28.56 0.57 12.37
N PHE A 383 -27.80 -0.39 12.90
CA PHE A 383 -28.31 -1.36 13.89
C PHE A 383 -28.63 -0.68 15.23
N VAL A 384 -27.83 0.32 15.62
CA VAL A 384 -28.10 1.11 16.85
C VAL A 384 -29.43 1.87 16.72
N ILE A 385 -29.67 2.48 15.55
CA ILE A 385 -30.93 3.18 15.26
C ILE A 385 -32.09 2.18 15.22
N PHE A 386 -31.93 1.04 14.53
CA PHE A 386 -32.99 0.03 14.42
C PHE A 386 -33.44 -0.49 15.80
N ASN A 387 -32.48 -0.85 16.67
CA ASN A 387 -32.78 -1.28 18.03
C ASN A 387 -33.43 -0.17 18.87
N ALA A 388 -33.01 1.09 18.70
CA ALA A 388 -33.66 2.21 19.37
C ALA A 388 -35.12 2.40 18.91
N MET A 389 -35.41 2.17 17.62
CA MET A 389 -36.77 2.17 17.08
C MET A 389 -37.63 1.05 17.69
N LEU A 390 -37.07 -0.16 17.90
CA LEU A 390 -37.78 -1.21 18.63
C LEU A 390 -38.15 -0.80 20.05
N GLY A 391 -37.28 -0.04 20.73
CA GLY A 391 -37.56 0.52 22.06
C GLY A 391 -38.69 1.56 22.04
N ILE A 392 -38.71 2.43 21.02
CA ILE A 392 -39.76 3.44 20.80
C ILE A 392 -41.13 2.77 20.59
N ILE A 393 -41.17 1.56 20.03
CA ILE A 393 -42.41 0.78 19.86
C ILE A 393 -42.75 -0.01 21.13
N GLY A 394 -41.76 -0.65 21.76
CA GLY A 394 -41.98 -1.53 22.92
C GLY A 394 -42.40 -0.81 24.20
N LEU A 395 -41.82 0.35 24.49
CA LEU A 395 -42.10 1.09 25.73
C LEU A 395 -43.57 1.61 25.81
N PRO A 396 -44.15 2.17 24.73
CA PRO A 396 -45.58 2.52 24.73
C PRO A 396 -46.51 1.31 24.88
N LEU A 397 -46.18 0.17 24.25
CA LEU A 397 -46.97 -1.06 24.38
C LEU A 397 -46.99 -1.58 25.83
N LEU A 398 -45.86 -1.49 26.54
CA LEU A 398 -45.77 -1.84 27.96
C LEU A 398 -46.62 -0.90 28.84
N GLY A 399 -46.62 0.40 28.54
CA GLY A 399 -47.19 1.44 29.39
C GLY A 399 -48.66 1.78 29.19
N PHE A 400 -49.13 1.75 27.95
CA PHE A 400 -50.45 2.30 27.58
C PHE A 400 -51.44 1.23 27.12
N ALA A 401 -51.01 -0.01 26.87
CA ALA A 401 -51.93 -1.07 26.48
C ALA A 401 -52.75 -1.57 27.67
N HIS A 402 -54.04 -1.84 27.45
CA HIS A 402 -54.95 -2.38 28.47
C HIS A 402 -54.83 -3.91 28.66
N SER A 403 -54.43 -4.64 27.61
CA SER A 403 -54.28 -6.10 27.66
C SER A 403 -52.91 -6.51 28.20
N ASN A 404 -52.88 -7.37 29.23
CA ASN A 404 -51.65 -7.90 29.81
C ASN A 404 -50.77 -8.64 28.80
N ALA A 405 -51.36 -9.32 27.81
CA ALA A 405 -50.61 -9.99 26.74
C ALA A 405 -49.83 -8.99 25.86
N VAL A 406 -50.45 -7.86 25.51
CA VAL A 406 -49.83 -6.80 24.72
C VAL A 406 -48.75 -6.07 25.52
N ARG A 407 -48.99 -5.84 26.82
CA ARG A 407 -47.99 -5.26 27.72
C ARG A 407 -46.76 -6.16 27.83
N TYR A 408 -46.96 -7.47 27.97
CA TYR A 408 -45.88 -8.45 28.01
C TYR A 408 -45.12 -8.54 26.67
N PHE A 409 -45.81 -8.47 25.53
CA PHE A 409 -45.14 -8.32 24.23
C PHE A 409 -44.30 -7.03 24.15
N GLY A 410 -44.76 -5.93 24.74
CA GLY A 410 -43.98 -4.70 24.92
C GLY A 410 -42.68 -4.92 25.70
N VAL A 411 -42.69 -5.80 26.72
CA VAL A 411 -41.47 -6.21 27.47
C VAL A 411 -40.46 -6.89 26.55
N PHE A 412 -40.89 -7.78 25.64
CA PHE A 412 -39.98 -8.43 24.68
C PHE A 412 -39.26 -7.41 23.81
N LEU A 413 -39.99 -6.45 23.24
CA LEU A 413 -39.42 -5.43 22.36
C LEU A 413 -38.49 -4.48 23.13
N ALA A 414 -38.90 -3.99 24.30
CA ALA A 414 -38.12 -3.06 25.10
C ALA A 414 -36.83 -3.71 25.65
N THR A 415 -36.91 -4.96 26.11
CA THR A 415 -35.76 -5.74 26.62
C THR A 415 -34.78 -6.07 25.50
N THR A 416 -35.30 -6.46 24.33
CA THR A 416 -34.48 -6.74 23.14
C THR A 416 -33.74 -5.49 22.66
N ALA A 417 -34.43 -4.35 22.60
CA ALA A 417 -33.89 -3.08 22.16
C ALA A 417 -32.68 -2.61 22.99
N CYS A 418 -32.83 -2.57 24.33
CA CYS A 418 -31.78 -2.04 25.20
C CYS A 418 -30.56 -2.97 25.30
N ASN A 419 -30.78 -4.28 25.42
CA ASN A 419 -29.68 -5.25 25.54
C ASN A 419 -28.89 -5.39 24.24
N ALA A 420 -29.55 -5.42 23.07
CA ALA A 420 -28.85 -5.52 21.80
C ALA A 420 -28.01 -4.27 21.47
N ASN A 421 -28.41 -3.10 21.97
CA ASN A 421 -27.68 -1.86 21.75
C ASN A 421 -26.34 -1.78 22.48
N ILE A 422 -26.21 -2.38 23.66
CA ILE A 422 -24.99 -2.31 24.48
C ILE A 422 -23.73 -2.76 23.71
N PRO A 423 -23.64 -3.99 23.16
CA PRO A 423 -22.46 -4.43 22.42
C PRO A 423 -22.27 -3.71 21.07
N CYS A 424 -23.37 -3.28 20.42
CA CYS A 424 -23.31 -2.46 19.21
C CYS A 424 -22.63 -1.11 19.48
N ILE A 425 -22.97 -0.45 20.59
CA ILE A 425 -22.39 0.85 20.96
C ILE A 425 -20.93 0.70 21.39
N LEU A 426 -20.61 -0.32 22.19
CA LEU A 426 -19.23 -0.61 22.62
C LEU A 426 -18.29 -0.76 21.42
N THR A 427 -18.72 -1.50 20.40
CA THR A 427 -17.92 -1.67 19.18
C THR A 427 -17.96 -0.46 18.26
N TYR A 428 -19.09 0.24 18.19
CA TYR A 428 -19.18 1.47 17.40
C TYR A 428 -18.19 2.53 17.92
N GLN A 429 -18.00 2.65 19.23
CA GLN A 429 -16.96 3.49 19.80
C GLN A 429 -15.55 2.97 19.47
N ALA A 430 -15.27 1.69 19.78
CA ALA A 430 -13.93 1.12 19.64
C ALA A 430 -13.37 1.21 18.21
N ASN A 431 -14.24 1.18 17.20
CA ASN A 431 -13.84 1.28 15.79
C ASN A 431 -13.50 2.72 15.33
N ASN A 432 -14.07 3.72 15.99
CA ASN A 432 -13.98 5.14 15.60
C ASN A 432 -12.99 5.95 16.45
N ILE A 433 -12.34 5.32 17.43
CA ILE A 433 -11.34 5.95 18.29
C ILE A 433 -10.01 5.21 18.14
N ARG A 434 -8.96 5.93 17.73
CA ARG A 434 -7.58 5.44 17.65
C ARG A 434 -6.74 5.93 18.82
N GLY A 435 -5.74 5.13 19.22
CA GLY A 435 -4.77 5.47 20.26
C GLY A 435 -5.15 4.89 21.63
N GLN A 436 -4.21 4.19 22.24
CA GLN A 436 -4.38 3.44 23.51
C GLN A 436 -4.99 4.27 24.64
N TRP A 437 -4.36 5.39 25.02
CA TRP A 437 -4.84 6.25 26.12
C TRP A 437 -6.18 6.91 25.85
N LYS A 438 -6.42 7.26 24.58
CA LYS A 438 -7.71 7.82 24.16
C LYS A 438 -8.82 6.80 24.22
N ARG A 439 -8.53 5.54 23.87
CA ARG A 439 -9.46 4.41 23.98
C ARG A 439 -9.73 4.05 25.42
N ALA A 440 -8.71 4.02 26.28
CA ALA A 440 -8.87 3.81 27.72
C ALA A 440 -9.78 4.88 28.34
N LEU A 441 -9.51 6.17 28.07
CA LEU A 441 -10.39 7.26 28.52
C LEU A 441 -11.80 7.10 27.95
N ALA A 442 -11.93 6.84 26.65
CA ALA A 442 -13.22 6.74 26.00
C ALA A 442 -14.06 5.59 26.57
N SER A 443 -13.47 4.42 26.84
CA SER A 443 -14.14 3.31 27.51
C SER A 443 -14.56 3.67 28.94
N ALA A 444 -13.69 4.36 29.71
CA ALA A 444 -14.06 4.84 31.05
C ALA A 444 -15.23 5.82 31.00
N THR A 445 -15.21 6.81 30.09
CA THR A 445 -16.31 7.77 29.96
C THR A 445 -17.60 7.14 29.45
N LEU A 446 -17.50 6.14 28.57
CA LEU A 446 -18.66 5.42 28.04
C LEU A 446 -19.42 4.73 29.18
N VAL A 447 -18.70 3.95 29.97
CA VAL A 447 -19.26 3.21 31.10
C VAL A 447 -19.67 4.16 32.23
N GLY A 448 -18.98 5.30 32.38
CA GLY A 448 -19.28 6.31 33.39
C GLY A 448 -20.63 6.95 33.12
N ALA A 449 -20.90 7.31 31.86
CA ALA A 449 -22.24 7.71 31.44
C ALA A 449 -23.27 6.58 31.60
N GLY A 450 -22.85 5.32 31.48
CA GLY A 450 -23.67 4.16 31.85
C GLY A 450 -24.10 4.16 33.33
N GLY A 451 -23.20 4.56 34.23
CA GLY A 451 -23.51 4.75 35.65
C GLY A 451 -24.50 5.90 35.88
N ILE A 452 -24.36 7.01 35.14
CA ILE A 452 -25.35 8.11 35.14
C ILE A 452 -26.72 7.59 34.70
N GLY A 453 -26.75 6.75 33.65
CA GLY A 453 -27.97 6.07 33.23
C GLY A 453 -28.59 5.19 34.32
N GLY A 454 -27.77 4.53 35.13
CA GLY A 454 -28.23 3.79 36.32
C GLY A 454 -28.87 4.68 37.39
N ILE A 455 -28.29 5.85 37.66
CA ILE A 455 -28.87 6.85 38.57
C ILE A 455 -30.25 7.29 38.07
N VAL A 456 -30.34 7.67 36.79
CA VAL A 456 -31.60 8.08 36.16
C VAL A 456 -32.60 6.92 36.21
N GLY A 457 -32.22 5.72 35.78
CA GLY A 457 -33.08 4.53 35.78
C GLY A 457 -33.64 4.19 37.18
N SER A 458 -32.85 4.39 38.24
CA SER A 458 -33.26 4.11 39.63
C SER A 458 -34.22 5.13 40.25
N THR A 459 -34.32 6.33 39.67
CA THR A 459 -35.10 7.47 40.23
C THR A 459 -36.34 7.82 39.42
N VAL A 460 -36.38 7.37 38.17
CA VAL A 460 -37.41 7.71 37.19
C VAL A 460 -38.74 6.98 37.42
N PHE A 461 -38.72 5.80 38.05
CA PHE A 461 -39.91 5.06 38.49
C PHE A 461 -40.09 5.25 40.00
N ARG A 462 -41.06 6.08 40.39
CA ARG A 462 -41.30 6.46 41.79
C ARG A 462 -42.54 5.77 42.33
N THR A 463 -42.52 5.41 43.61
CA THR A 463 -43.66 4.75 44.28
C THR A 463 -44.93 5.62 44.30
N GLN A 464 -44.79 6.95 44.26
CA GLN A 464 -45.93 7.88 44.19
C GLN A 464 -46.69 7.84 42.86
N ASP A 465 -46.07 7.30 41.80
CA ASP A 465 -46.66 7.22 40.46
C ASP A 465 -47.30 5.84 40.19
N GLU A 466 -47.40 4.98 41.21
CA GLU A 466 -48.11 3.69 41.16
C GLU A 466 -49.61 3.90 40.86
N PRO A 467 -50.29 3.03 40.07
CA PRO A 467 -49.78 1.80 39.44
C PRO A 467 -49.24 1.98 38.00
N MET A 468 -49.36 3.17 37.40
CA MET A 468 -49.14 3.36 35.96
C MET A 468 -47.74 3.87 35.58
N TYR A 469 -46.99 4.45 36.52
CA TYR A 469 -45.60 4.89 36.35
C TYR A 469 -45.31 5.73 35.09
N ARG A 470 -46.27 6.55 34.64
CA ARG A 470 -46.21 7.29 33.36
C ARG A 470 -44.94 8.15 33.18
N PRO A 471 -44.47 8.93 34.18
CA PRO A 471 -43.24 9.71 34.05
C PRO A 471 -42.02 8.84 33.69
N GLY A 472 -42.00 7.60 34.20
CA GLY A 472 -40.93 6.66 33.94
C GLY A 472 -40.85 6.20 32.49
N ILE A 473 -42.01 5.99 31.90
CA ILE A 473 -42.16 5.57 30.51
C ILE A 473 -41.82 6.72 29.56
N TYR A 474 -42.21 7.96 29.90
CA TYR A 474 -41.83 9.13 29.10
C TYR A 474 -40.32 9.35 29.11
N ALA A 475 -39.65 9.25 30.26
CA ALA A 475 -38.21 9.44 30.34
C ALA A 475 -37.42 8.40 29.52
N THR A 476 -37.82 7.13 29.57
CA THR A 476 -37.20 6.04 28.79
C THR A 476 -37.51 6.13 27.28
N LEU A 477 -38.69 6.64 26.92
CA LEU A 477 -39.04 6.93 25.53
C LEU A 477 -38.18 8.08 24.96
N ILE A 478 -38.04 9.19 25.70
CA ILE A 478 -37.18 10.32 25.33
C ILE A 478 -35.73 9.85 25.17
N ALA A 479 -35.25 9.00 26.09
CA ALA A 479 -33.91 8.42 25.98
C ALA A 479 -33.72 7.63 24.67
N SER A 480 -34.72 6.85 24.26
CA SER A 480 -34.70 6.08 23.01
C SER A 480 -34.66 6.97 21.76
N VAL A 481 -35.41 8.09 21.77
CA VAL A 481 -35.40 9.07 20.68
C VAL A 481 -34.05 9.80 20.59
N LEU A 482 -33.48 10.20 21.73
CA LEU A 482 -32.17 10.86 21.78
C LEU A 482 -31.05 9.95 21.27
N ILE A 483 -31.11 8.63 21.51
CA ILE A 483 -30.16 7.67 20.93
C ILE A 483 -30.15 7.76 19.39
N VAL A 484 -31.32 7.84 18.76
CA VAL A 484 -31.44 7.97 17.29
C VAL A 484 -30.80 9.28 16.83
N ILE A 485 -31.14 10.41 17.46
CA ILE A 485 -30.64 11.74 17.07
C ILE A 485 -29.11 11.81 17.18
N ILE A 486 -28.55 11.39 18.31
CA ILE A 486 -27.09 11.46 18.54
C ILE A 486 -26.35 10.50 17.61
N THR A 487 -26.89 9.28 17.38
CA THR A 487 -26.28 8.31 16.46
C THR A 487 -26.26 8.83 15.04
N LEU A 488 -27.34 9.47 14.59
CA LEU A 488 -27.44 10.07 13.25
C LEU A 488 -26.47 11.25 13.11
N GLY A 489 -26.37 12.10 14.14
CA GLY A 489 -25.39 13.19 14.22
C GLY A 489 -23.93 12.72 14.14
N LEU A 490 -23.56 11.68 14.90
CA LEU A 490 -22.23 11.07 14.84
C LEU A 490 -21.96 10.42 13.49
N THR A 491 -22.94 9.70 12.94
CA THR A 491 -22.82 9.06 11.62
C THR A 491 -22.58 10.11 10.53
N LEU A 492 -23.33 11.22 10.54
CA LEU A 492 -23.11 12.34 9.62
C LEU A 492 -21.74 13.01 9.83
N LYS A 493 -21.29 13.16 11.08
CA LYS A 493 -19.96 13.72 11.39
C LYS A 493 -18.83 12.83 10.88
N PHE A 494 -18.91 11.52 11.09
CA PHE A 494 -17.92 10.57 10.58
C PHE A 494 -17.97 10.47 9.06
N HIS A 495 -19.16 10.50 8.45
CA HIS A 495 -19.30 10.58 7.00
C HIS A 495 -18.64 11.84 6.44
N ARG A 496 -18.87 13.00 7.06
CA ARG A 496 -18.21 14.27 6.67
C ARG A 496 -16.69 14.20 6.87
N ALA A 497 -16.22 13.59 7.95
CA ALA A 497 -14.79 13.46 8.25
C ALA A 497 -14.08 12.50 7.26
N ASN A 498 -14.66 11.34 6.98
CA ASN A 498 -14.16 10.40 5.97
C ASN A 498 -14.12 11.07 4.60
N LYS A 499 -15.21 11.77 4.24
CA LYS A 499 -15.24 12.54 3.00
C LYS A 499 -14.30 13.75 2.98
N ARG A 500 -13.83 14.29 4.12
CA ARG A 500 -12.79 15.34 4.17
C ARG A 500 -11.41 14.73 4.00
N ALA A 501 -11.14 13.58 4.62
CA ALA A 501 -9.91 12.81 4.41
C ALA A 501 -9.75 12.35 2.94
N GLU A 502 -10.86 12.15 2.22
CA GLU A 502 -10.89 11.95 0.76
C GLU A 502 -10.69 13.26 -0.04
N ALA A 503 -11.03 14.42 0.53
CA ALA A 503 -11.15 15.69 -0.17
C ALA A 503 -9.98 16.68 -0.01
N ASP A 504 -8.87 16.33 0.66
CA ASP A 504 -7.64 17.15 0.69
C ASP A 504 -6.88 17.09 -0.66
N HIS A 505 -7.60 17.46 -1.73
CA HIS A 505 -7.23 17.63 -3.13
C HIS A 505 -7.23 19.12 -3.49
N VAL A 506 -6.34 19.91 -2.88
CA VAL A 506 -6.25 21.36 -3.18
C VAL A 506 -5.25 21.67 -4.31
N LEU A 507 -4.56 20.68 -4.87
CA LEU A 507 -3.97 20.77 -6.21
C LEU A 507 -4.04 19.41 -6.91
N GLY A 508 -4.78 19.34 -8.02
CA GLY A 508 -4.96 18.18 -8.89
C GLY A 508 -6.41 17.66 -8.92
N ARG A 509 -7.01 17.78 -10.12
CA ARG A 509 -8.42 17.55 -10.53
C ARG A 509 -9.48 18.24 -9.65
N PRO A 510 -10.41 19.05 -10.21
CA PRO A 510 -11.51 19.61 -9.43
C PRO A 510 -12.30 18.49 -8.76
N SER A 511 -12.42 18.56 -7.43
CA SER A 511 -13.16 17.56 -6.64
C SER A 511 -14.56 17.37 -7.22
N ILE A 512 -15.11 16.14 -7.11
CA ILE A 512 -16.49 15.84 -7.54
C ILE A 512 -17.50 16.84 -6.92
N ARG A 513 -17.18 17.41 -5.75
CA ARG A 513 -17.97 18.48 -5.12
C ARG A 513 -17.89 19.80 -5.85
N PHE A 514 -16.69 20.24 -6.24
CA PHE A 514 -16.55 21.46 -7.04
C PHE A 514 -17.36 21.34 -8.33
N ARG A 515 -17.39 20.16 -8.96
CA ARG A 515 -18.25 19.90 -10.12
C ARG A 515 -19.73 19.94 -9.79
N LYS A 516 -20.17 19.33 -8.67
CA LYS A 516 -21.56 19.48 -8.20
C LYS A 516 -21.91 20.95 -8.00
N TYR A 517 -21.06 21.74 -7.34
CA TYR A 517 -21.26 23.17 -7.16
C TYR A 517 -21.29 23.91 -8.49
N GLN A 518 -20.42 23.58 -9.45
CA GLN A 518 -20.44 24.16 -10.78
C GLN A 518 -21.75 23.87 -11.51
N VAL A 519 -22.21 22.61 -11.51
CA VAL A 519 -23.49 22.21 -12.12
C VAL A 519 -24.64 22.94 -11.44
N PHE A 520 -24.69 22.95 -10.11
CA PHE A 520 -25.72 23.68 -9.36
C PHE A 520 -25.66 25.19 -9.62
N THR A 521 -24.48 25.78 -9.75
CA THR A 521 -24.31 27.22 -10.03
C THR A 521 -24.77 27.56 -11.44
N VAL A 522 -24.44 26.73 -12.44
CA VAL A 522 -24.91 26.91 -13.82
C VAL A 522 -26.43 26.75 -13.88
N VAL A 523 -26.97 25.71 -13.24
CA VAL A 523 -28.42 25.50 -13.19
C VAL A 523 -29.11 26.66 -12.48
N LEU A 524 -28.62 27.07 -11.32
CA LEU A 524 -29.14 28.20 -10.55
C LEU A 524 -29.07 29.50 -11.36
N LEU A 525 -27.94 29.79 -12.00
CA LEU A 525 -27.75 31.00 -12.81
C LEU A 525 -28.74 31.04 -13.99
N TRP A 526 -28.88 29.93 -14.72
CA TRP A 526 -29.81 29.87 -15.86
C TRP A 526 -31.27 29.79 -15.43
N SER A 527 -31.58 29.19 -14.29
CA SER A 527 -32.91 29.25 -13.67
C SER A 527 -33.27 30.67 -13.22
N ILE A 528 -32.31 31.39 -12.61
CA ILE A 528 -32.47 32.81 -12.26
C ILE A 528 -32.67 33.65 -13.53
N TYR A 529 -31.86 33.42 -14.57
CA TYR A 529 -32.03 34.08 -15.87
C TYR A 529 -33.39 33.79 -16.52
N LEU A 530 -33.91 32.56 -16.43
CA LEU A 530 -35.26 32.23 -16.90
C LEU A 530 -36.36 32.93 -16.10
N SER A 531 -36.13 33.17 -14.80
CA SER A 531 -37.11 33.83 -13.91
C SER A 531 -37.11 35.35 -14.02
N ILE A 532 -35.95 36.00 -14.17
CA ILE A 532 -35.79 37.46 -14.15
C ILE A 532 -35.52 38.04 -15.55
N GLY A 533 -34.94 37.25 -16.46
CA GLY A 533 -34.49 37.72 -17.77
C GLY A 533 -35.59 37.90 -18.83
N ASP A 534 -35.29 38.75 -19.81
CA ASP A 534 -36.17 39.09 -20.93
C ASP A 534 -36.67 37.84 -21.69
N ARG A 535 -37.98 37.82 -21.97
CA ARG A 535 -38.66 36.68 -22.63
C ARG A 535 -38.10 36.32 -24.02
N HIS A 536 -37.50 37.27 -24.73
CA HIS A 536 -37.02 37.11 -26.11
C HIS A 536 -35.49 36.96 -26.23
N GLY A 537 -34.77 36.87 -25.11
CA GLY A 537 -33.32 36.70 -25.08
C GLY A 537 -32.52 37.99 -25.28
N PRO A 538 -31.18 37.89 -25.40
CA PRO A 538 -30.31 39.05 -25.55
C PRO A 538 -30.58 39.81 -26.86
N ARG A 539 -30.27 41.11 -26.88
CA ARG A 539 -30.57 42.07 -27.98
C ARG A 539 -30.44 41.52 -29.43
N PRO A 540 -29.41 40.73 -29.81
CA PRO A 540 -29.31 40.21 -31.18
C PRO A 540 -30.34 39.13 -31.54
N VAL A 541 -30.80 38.32 -30.58
CA VAL A 541 -31.74 37.20 -30.82
C VAL A 541 -33.19 37.64 -30.69
N ARG A 542 -33.42 38.78 -30.02
CA ARG A 542 -34.74 39.32 -29.68
C ARG A 542 -35.65 39.54 -30.88
N LYS A 543 -35.15 40.13 -31.97
CA LYS A 543 -35.93 40.41 -33.18
C LYS A 543 -36.46 39.15 -33.86
N VAL A 544 -35.67 38.07 -33.83
CA VAL A 544 -36.04 36.78 -34.43
C VAL A 544 -37.04 36.05 -33.54
N SER A 545 -36.86 36.12 -32.21
CA SER A 545 -37.79 35.47 -31.27
C SER A 545 -39.14 36.18 -31.18
N GLU A 546 -39.21 37.51 -31.34
CA GLU A 546 -40.46 38.29 -31.31
C GLU A 546 -41.35 38.00 -32.54
N TYR A 547 -40.74 37.69 -33.69
CA TYR A 547 -41.48 37.34 -34.91
C TYR A 547 -42.22 35.99 -34.81
N LEU A 548 -41.76 35.07 -33.95
CA LEU A 548 -42.13 33.66 -33.99
C LEU A 548 -43.19 33.21 -32.97
N THR A 549 -43.75 34.03 -32.05
CA THR A 549 -44.67 33.41 -31.05
C THR A 549 -45.72 34.28 -30.35
N LYS A 550 -46.89 33.64 -30.08
CA LYS A 550 -48.04 34.18 -29.31
C LYS A 550 -48.38 33.45 -27.99
N ARG A 551 -47.69 32.37 -27.57
CA ARG A 551 -47.95 31.69 -26.27
C ARG A 551 -46.73 31.27 -25.44
N LEU A 552 -45.62 30.81 -26.05
CA LEU A 552 -44.37 30.46 -25.35
C LEU A 552 -43.18 30.89 -26.21
N THR A 553 -42.33 31.78 -25.71
CA THR A 553 -41.21 32.34 -26.48
C THR A 553 -40.18 31.27 -26.87
N THR A 554 -39.86 31.16 -28.16
CA THR A 554 -38.89 30.20 -28.73
C THR A 554 -37.56 30.16 -27.97
N TRP A 555 -37.04 31.34 -27.57
CA TRP A 555 -35.80 31.44 -26.81
C TRP A 555 -35.85 30.74 -25.43
N ARG A 556 -36.91 30.96 -24.65
CA ARG A 556 -37.07 30.30 -23.34
C ARG A 556 -37.18 28.79 -23.50
N THR A 557 -37.88 28.30 -24.53
CA THR A 557 -37.97 26.86 -24.82
C THR A 557 -36.59 26.27 -25.13
N VAL A 558 -35.77 26.95 -25.93
CA VAL A 558 -34.39 26.52 -26.24
C VAL A 558 -33.53 26.50 -24.99
N VAL A 559 -33.60 27.54 -24.15
CA VAL A 559 -32.84 27.60 -22.89
C VAL A 559 -33.30 26.52 -21.91
N VAL A 560 -34.60 26.30 -21.76
CA VAL A 560 -35.16 25.21 -20.93
C VAL A 560 -34.74 23.84 -21.45
N PHE A 561 -34.75 23.63 -22.77
CA PHE A 561 -34.31 22.39 -23.39
C PHE A 561 -32.81 22.15 -23.17
N CYS A 562 -31.97 23.16 -23.40
CA CYS A 562 -30.53 23.09 -23.15
C CYS A 562 -30.21 22.87 -21.67
N LEU A 563 -30.93 23.54 -20.77
CA LEU A 563 -30.80 23.37 -19.32
C LEU A 563 -31.22 21.96 -18.90
N SER A 564 -32.31 21.44 -19.46
CA SER A 564 -32.78 20.07 -19.23
C SER A 564 -31.77 19.03 -19.72
N LEU A 565 -31.22 19.21 -20.93
CA LEU A 565 -30.13 18.37 -21.45
C LEU A 565 -28.87 18.44 -20.58
N TYR A 566 -28.51 19.63 -20.09
CA TYR A 566 -27.37 19.81 -19.20
C TYR A 566 -27.57 19.10 -17.86
N VAL A 567 -28.77 19.20 -17.27
CA VAL A 567 -29.13 18.47 -16.04
C VAL A 567 -29.13 16.96 -16.29
N SER A 568 -29.72 16.48 -17.38
CA SER A 568 -29.74 15.05 -17.74
C SER A 568 -28.34 14.50 -17.95
N ARG A 569 -27.47 15.23 -18.67
CA ARG A 569 -26.07 14.83 -18.90
C ARG A 569 -25.26 14.79 -17.60
N ASN A 570 -25.58 15.65 -16.63
CA ASN A 570 -24.89 15.70 -15.33
C ASN A 570 -25.67 15.00 -14.20
N PHE A 571 -26.75 14.27 -14.50
CA PHE A 571 -27.63 13.67 -13.48
C PHE A 571 -26.88 12.72 -12.55
N ALA A 572 -26.06 11.82 -13.12
CA ALA A 572 -25.22 10.90 -12.35
C ALA A 572 -24.27 11.63 -11.38
N ARG A 573 -23.71 12.78 -11.77
CA ARG A 573 -22.85 13.63 -10.92
C ARG A 573 -23.60 14.25 -9.77
N VAL A 574 -24.79 14.78 -10.06
CA VAL A 574 -25.64 15.44 -9.05
C VAL A 574 -26.06 14.42 -8.00
N VAL A 575 -26.61 13.28 -8.41
CA VAL A 575 -27.10 12.22 -7.51
C VAL A 575 -25.95 11.46 -6.85
N GLY A 576 -24.75 11.48 -7.43
CA GLY A 576 -23.58 10.77 -6.89
C GLY A 576 -23.63 9.27 -7.19
N LEU A 577 -24.21 8.89 -8.33
CA LEU A 577 -24.22 7.52 -8.86
C LEU A 577 -23.01 7.22 -9.75
N GLU A 578 -22.09 8.18 -9.93
CA GLU A 578 -20.85 7.92 -10.66
C GLU A 578 -19.97 6.91 -9.92
N SER A 579 -19.48 5.92 -10.66
CA SER A 579 -18.45 5.02 -10.16
C SER A 579 -17.17 5.82 -9.88
N PRO A 580 -16.45 5.50 -8.77
CA PRO A 580 -15.14 6.09 -8.54
C PRO A 580 -14.22 5.75 -9.71
N GLU A 581 -13.45 6.75 -10.16
CA GLU A 581 -12.56 6.59 -11.31
C GLU A 581 -11.53 5.47 -11.02
N PRO A 582 -11.54 4.37 -11.78
CA PRO A 582 -10.75 3.19 -11.46
C PRO A 582 -9.24 3.46 -11.45
N LEU A 583 -8.80 4.46 -12.24
CA LEU A 583 -7.39 4.86 -12.37
C LEU A 583 -6.87 5.66 -11.16
N ALA A 584 -7.74 6.31 -10.39
CA ALA A 584 -7.31 7.13 -9.26
C ALA A 584 -6.74 6.28 -8.11
N ASN A 585 -7.12 5.00 -8.03
CA ASN A 585 -6.61 4.05 -7.04
C ASN A 585 -5.38 3.28 -7.55
N LEU A 586 -5.05 3.35 -8.85
CA LEU A 586 -3.90 2.64 -9.43
C LEU A 586 -2.57 3.35 -9.12
N TYR A 587 -2.61 4.69 -8.99
CA TYR A 587 -1.43 5.54 -8.85
C TYR A 587 -1.33 6.20 -7.47
N THR A 588 -0.11 6.52 -7.06
CA THR A 588 0.11 7.39 -5.90
C THR A 588 -0.52 8.76 -6.13
N ARG A 589 -1.00 9.38 -5.06
CA ARG A 589 -1.72 10.66 -5.16
C ARG A 589 -0.86 11.76 -5.78
N SER A 590 0.43 11.84 -5.46
CA SER A 590 1.33 12.85 -6.02
C SER A 590 1.58 12.63 -7.51
N TYR A 591 1.76 11.38 -7.93
CA TYR A 591 1.92 11.03 -9.34
C TYR A 591 0.64 11.29 -10.14
N PHE A 592 -0.52 10.85 -9.64
CA PHE A 592 -1.81 11.10 -10.29
C PHE A 592 -2.07 12.60 -10.52
N ARG A 593 -1.72 13.44 -9.53
CA ARG A 593 -1.81 14.90 -9.65
C ARG A 593 -0.85 15.48 -10.69
N ALA A 594 0.34 14.91 -10.84
CA ALA A 594 1.25 15.33 -11.90
C ALA A 594 0.71 14.93 -13.28
N THR A 595 0.18 13.70 -13.41
CA THR A 595 -0.45 13.26 -14.68
C THR A 595 -1.65 14.10 -15.08
N TRP A 596 -2.37 14.68 -14.10
CA TRP A 596 -3.44 15.63 -14.33
C TRP A 596 -2.96 16.86 -15.12
N VAL A 597 -1.86 17.46 -14.66
CA VAL A 597 -1.28 18.65 -15.28
C VAL A 597 -0.67 18.32 -16.63
N THR A 598 0.00 17.17 -16.77
CA THR A 598 0.57 16.75 -18.07
C THR A 598 -0.54 16.49 -19.10
N THR A 599 -1.66 15.88 -18.70
CA THR A 599 -2.82 15.69 -19.59
C THR A 599 -3.41 17.03 -20.06
N ALA A 600 -3.53 18.01 -19.16
CA ALA A 600 -4.00 19.34 -19.52
C ALA A 600 -3.04 20.07 -20.46
N LEU A 601 -1.73 19.91 -20.24
CA LEU A 601 -0.68 20.43 -21.13
C LEU A 601 -0.78 19.80 -22.53
N ASP A 602 -0.92 18.48 -22.62
CA ASP A 602 -1.05 17.78 -23.90
C ASP A 602 -2.28 18.25 -24.67
N ALA A 603 -3.44 18.31 -24.02
CA ALA A 603 -4.67 18.81 -24.62
C ALA A 603 -4.52 20.27 -25.10
N GLY A 604 -3.87 21.13 -24.30
CA GLY A 604 -3.65 22.54 -24.65
C GLY A 604 -2.74 22.72 -25.86
N PHE A 605 -1.64 21.98 -25.90
CA PHE A 605 -0.68 22.02 -27.01
C PHE A 605 -1.24 21.44 -28.30
N TRP A 606 -1.97 20.32 -28.23
CA TRP A 606 -2.65 19.76 -29.40
C TRP A 606 -3.75 20.67 -29.93
N THR A 607 -4.47 21.37 -29.06
CA THR A 607 -5.50 22.33 -29.49
C THR A 607 -4.89 23.52 -30.25
N ALA A 608 -3.73 24.01 -29.82
CA ALA A 608 -3.04 25.13 -30.48
C ALA A 608 -2.24 24.73 -31.73
N MET A 609 -2.09 23.43 -32.01
CA MET A 609 -1.12 22.92 -32.98
C MET A 609 -1.27 23.50 -34.39
N HIS A 610 -2.50 23.71 -34.87
CA HIS A 610 -2.80 24.20 -36.21
C HIS A 610 -2.61 25.72 -36.39
N MET A 611 -2.23 26.44 -35.33
CA MET A 611 -2.04 27.90 -35.39
C MET A 611 -0.69 28.24 -36.05
N ARG A 612 -0.74 29.04 -37.13
CA ARG A 612 0.45 29.36 -37.94
C ARG A 612 1.50 30.24 -37.24
N PRO A 613 1.16 31.35 -36.57
CA PRO A 613 2.19 32.20 -35.95
C PRO A 613 2.74 31.52 -34.69
N LYS A 614 4.07 31.33 -34.61
CA LYS A 614 4.72 30.60 -33.51
C LYS A 614 4.43 31.22 -32.13
N TRP A 615 4.57 32.54 -32.01
CA TRP A 615 4.31 33.24 -30.74
C TRP A 615 2.85 33.09 -30.29
N LEU A 616 1.91 33.12 -31.24
CA LEU A 616 0.48 32.98 -30.98
C LEU A 616 0.15 31.54 -30.60
N LYS A 617 0.74 30.56 -31.29
CA LYS A 617 0.65 29.14 -30.93
C LYS A 617 1.14 28.90 -29.52
N ASP A 618 2.32 29.39 -29.17
CA ASP A 618 2.92 29.18 -27.83
C ASP A 618 2.06 29.84 -26.73
N LEU A 619 1.53 31.04 -26.97
CA LEU A 619 0.62 31.71 -26.04
C LEU A 619 -0.72 30.96 -25.91
N ALA A 620 -1.32 30.58 -27.03
CA ALA A 620 -2.58 29.84 -27.07
C ALA A 620 -2.45 28.47 -26.42
N SER A 621 -1.32 27.77 -26.57
CA SER A 621 -1.04 26.51 -25.88
C SER A 621 -1.14 26.65 -24.35
N VAL A 622 -0.61 27.74 -23.79
CA VAL A 622 -0.70 28.03 -22.34
C VAL A 622 -2.14 28.36 -21.95
N VAL A 623 -2.84 29.19 -22.74
CA VAL A 623 -4.24 29.56 -22.47
C VAL A 623 -5.15 28.33 -22.49
N PHE A 624 -5.02 27.47 -23.52
CA PHE A 624 -5.78 26.23 -23.60
C PHE A 624 -5.38 25.25 -22.48
N THR A 625 -4.11 25.18 -22.10
CA THR A 625 -3.69 24.39 -20.93
C THR A 625 -4.40 24.83 -19.65
N LEU A 626 -4.47 26.15 -19.39
CA LEU A 626 -5.18 26.69 -18.22
C LEU A 626 -6.67 26.35 -18.29
N TYR A 627 -7.28 26.44 -19.47
CA TYR A 627 -8.65 26.00 -19.70
C TYR A 627 -8.83 24.52 -19.37
N TYR A 628 -7.99 23.63 -19.90
CA TYR A 628 -8.09 22.19 -19.67
C TYR A 628 -7.74 21.75 -18.24
N LEU A 629 -6.93 22.54 -17.53
CA LEU A 629 -6.63 22.31 -16.12
C LEU A 629 -7.87 22.49 -15.23
N VAL A 630 -8.78 23.38 -15.63
CA VAL A 630 -10.11 23.58 -15.03
C VAL A 630 -11.13 22.59 -15.62
N CYS A 631 -11.20 22.48 -16.95
CA CYS A 631 -12.13 21.66 -17.71
C CYS A 631 -11.58 20.24 -17.93
N ALA A 632 -11.52 19.52 -16.83
CA ALA A 632 -10.84 18.24 -16.74
C ALA A 632 -11.23 17.17 -17.79
N GLU A 633 -12.52 16.93 -17.93
CA GLU A 633 -13.03 15.86 -18.80
C GLU A 633 -12.83 16.19 -20.26
N GLN A 634 -12.86 17.48 -20.61
CA GLN A 634 -12.57 17.93 -21.97
C GLN A 634 -11.10 17.69 -22.30
N ALA A 635 -10.21 17.80 -21.32
CA ALA A 635 -8.80 17.43 -21.48
C ALA A 635 -8.68 15.92 -21.76
N ASP A 636 -9.29 15.09 -20.91
CA ASP A 636 -9.27 13.62 -21.07
C ASP A 636 -9.89 13.18 -22.42
N GLU A 637 -11.00 13.81 -22.83
CA GLU A 637 -11.68 13.54 -24.11
C GLU A 637 -10.83 13.98 -25.31
N MET A 638 -10.22 15.16 -25.24
CA MET A 638 -9.32 15.66 -26.29
C MET A 638 -8.11 14.75 -26.44
N VAL A 639 -7.47 14.35 -25.33
CA VAL A 639 -6.33 13.43 -25.37
C VAL A 639 -6.72 12.08 -25.96
N ARG A 640 -7.89 11.55 -25.60
CA ARG A 640 -8.39 10.29 -26.17
C ARG A 640 -8.63 10.39 -27.69
N LYS A 641 -9.21 11.51 -28.15
CA LYS A 641 -9.45 11.75 -29.59
C LYS A 641 -8.14 11.82 -30.39
N VAL A 642 -7.14 12.54 -29.88
CA VAL A 642 -5.85 12.67 -30.56
C VAL A 642 -5.08 11.35 -30.58
N ARG A 643 -5.12 10.57 -29.49
CA ARG A 643 -4.44 9.26 -29.42
C ARG A 643 -4.99 8.25 -30.44
N GLY A 644 -6.30 8.22 -30.66
CA GLY A 644 -6.93 7.35 -31.67
C GLY A 644 -6.55 7.69 -33.13
N GLY A 645 -5.97 8.87 -33.39
CA GLY A 645 -5.51 9.34 -34.70
C GLY A 645 -4.11 9.94 -34.64
N LEU A 646 -3.20 9.29 -33.90
CA LEU A 646 -1.89 9.83 -33.57
C LEU A 646 -1.00 10.04 -34.82
N THR A 647 -0.33 11.19 -34.90
CA THR A 647 0.63 11.51 -35.97
C THR A 647 2.01 11.80 -35.36
N LEU A 648 3.06 11.78 -36.18
CA LEU A 648 4.42 12.15 -35.75
C LEU A 648 4.47 13.56 -35.14
N GLU A 649 3.75 14.51 -35.73
CA GLU A 649 3.71 15.88 -35.21
C GLU A 649 3.01 15.96 -33.86
N HIS A 650 1.92 15.20 -33.65
CA HIS A 650 1.26 15.11 -32.34
C HIS A 650 2.23 14.63 -31.25
N LEU A 651 3.07 13.63 -31.55
CA LEU A 651 4.09 13.11 -30.64
C LEU A 651 5.16 14.17 -30.32
N ARG A 652 5.75 14.78 -31.35
CA ARG A 652 6.80 15.80 -31.17
C ARG A 652 6.29 17.02 -30.40
N VAL A 653 5.09 17.53 -30.72
CA VAL A 653 4.48 18.66 -30.01
C VAL A 653 4.24 18.35 -28.53
N SER A 654 3.74 17.14 -28.21
CA SER A 654 3.48 16.73 -26.84
C SER A 654 4.78 16.51 -26.03
N TRP A 655 5.84 15.99 -26.64
CA TRP A 655 7.05 15.60 -25.91
C TRP A 655 8.14 16.69 -25.90
N ASP A 656 8.15 17.59 -26.89
CA ASP A 656 9.05 18.76 -26.92
C ASP A 656 8.48 20.02 -26.23
N LYS A 657 7.29 19.92 -25.62
CA LYS A 657 6.64 21.03 -24.91
C LYS A 657 7.52 21.78 -23.89
N PRO A 658 8.47 21.16 -23.15
CA PRO A 658 9.34 21.88 -22.22
C PRO A 658 10.24 22.93 -22.89
N LYS A 659 10.49 22.84 -24.21
CA LYS A 659 11.31 23.78 -24.97
C LYS A 659 10.62 25.13 -25.20
N THR A 660 9.31 25.23 -24.98
CA THR A 660 8.59 26.50 -25.16
C THR A 660 9.07 27.57 -24.19
N PRO A 661 9.13 28.85 -24.60
CA PRO A 661 9.69 29.92 -23.77
C PRO A 661 8.94 30.08 -22.44
N TYR A 662 7.62 29.91 -22.44
CA TYR A 662 6.77 30.06 -21.25
C TYR A 662 6.95 28.90 -20.26
N ILE A 663 6.90 27.65 -20.72
CA ILE A 663 7.11 26.49 -19.83
C ILE A 663 8.55 26.49 -19.33
N SER A 664 9.53 26.82 -20.19
CA SER A 664 10.93 26.97 -19.79
C SER A 664 11.11 28.04 -18.71
N ALA A 665 10.40 29.18 -18.80
CA ALA A 665 10.46 30.22 -17.77
C ALA A 665 9.88 29.75 -16.43
N VAL A 666 8.72 29.09 -16.45
CA VAL A 666 8.07 28.55 -15.25
C VAL A 666 8.91 27.44 -14.60
N THR A 667 9.40 26.50 -15.40
CA THR A 667 10.27 25.43 -14.90
C THR A 667 11.57 25.98 -14.32
N LYS A 668 12.21 26.98 -14.96
CA LYS A 668 13.37 27.68 -14.40
C LYS A 668 13.07 28.33 -13.06
N LEU A 669 11.89 28.93 -12.87
CA LEU A 669 11.48 29.52 -11.60
C LEU A 669 11.30 28.46 -10.49
N MET A 670 10.82 27.27 -10.86
CA MET A 670 10.59 26.16 -9.91
C MET A 670 11.85 25.34 -9.61
N ARG A 671 12.93 25.49 -10.38
CA ARG A 671 14.20 24.77 -10.16
C ARG A 671 14.88 25.22 -8.86
N PRO A 672 15.52 24.30 -8.12
CA PRO A 672 16.39 24.67 -7.01
C PRO A 672 17.50 25.64 -7.43
N ARG A 673 17.73 26.70 -6.64
CA ARG A 673 18.69 27.78 -6.98
C ARG A 673 20.10 27.29 -7.30
N ALA A 674 20.53 26.17 -6.69
CA ALA A 674 21.84 25.57 -6.94
C ALA A 674 22.05 25.17 -8.41
N LEU A 675 20.98 24.82 -9.14
CA LEU A 675 21.07 24.34 -10.52
C LEU A 675 21.33 25.46 -11.55
N HIS A 676 21.09 26.72 -11.19
CA HIS A 676 21.34 27.85 -12.11
C HIS A 676 22.82 28.14 -12.36
N ARG A 677 23.71 27.54 -11.58
CA ARG A 677 25.17 27.69 -11.75
C ARG A 677 25.68 26.95 -12.97
N VAL A 678 25.08 25.79 -13.28
CA VAL A 678 25.44 24.94 -14.41
C VAL A 678 24.89 25.53 -15.70
N LYS A 679 25.77 25.82 -16.67
CA LYS A 679 25.40 26.32 -17.99
C LYS A 679 25.63 25.23 -19.05
N PRO A 680 24.56 24.68 -19.66
CA PRO A 680 24.69 23.67 -20.72
C PRO A 680 25.40 24.24 -21.95
N ARG A 681 26.35 23.47 -22.51
CA ARG A 681 27.11 23.85 -23.71
C ARG A 681 26.88 22.82 -24.82
N GLN A 682 26.53 23.28 -26.01
CA GLN A 682 26.42 22.41 -27.18
C GLN A 682 27.81 22.13 -27.76
N LEU A 683 28.06 20.88 -28.10
CA LEU A 683 29.29 20.37 -28.70
C LEU A 683 28.97 19.59 -29.98
N ARG A 684 29.94 19.54 -30.90
CA ARG A 684 29.91 18.68 -32.08
C ARG A 684 31.07 17.69 -32.00
N ILE A 685 30.76 16.41 -31.88
CA ILE A 685 31.74 15.34 -31.77
C ILE A 685 31.98 14.78 -33.18
N PRO A 686 33.23 14.75 -33.67
CA PRO A 686 33.53 14.16 -34.97
C PRO A 686 33.29 12.64 -34.95
N ARG A 687 32.82 12.06 -36.06
CA ARG A 687 32.72 10.61 -36.20
C ARG A 687 34.08 9.98 -36.50
N PRO A 688 34.31 8.71 -36.13
CA PRO A 688 35.52 8.00 -36.52
C PRO A 688 35.69 7.96 -38.05
N HIS A 689 36.93 8.01 -38.55
CA HIS A 689 37.20 8.01 -39.99
C HIS A 689 36.59 6.80 -40.72
N ASN A 690 36.53 5.65 -40.03
CA ASN A 690 36.03 4.39 -40.58
C ASN A 690 34.51 4.20 -40.41
N SER A 691 33.80 5.14 -39.77
CA SER A 691 32.33 5.05 -39.63
C SER A 691 31.65 5.13 -41.00
N SER A 692 30.56 4.38 -41.15
CA SER A 692 29.68 4.40 -42.32
C SER A 692 29.01 5.77 -42.51
N TYR A 693 28.95 6.60 -41.46
CA TYR A 693 28.33 7.91 -41.47
C TYR A 693 29.38 9.01 -41.25
N LYS A 694 29.21 10.16 -41.93
CA LYS A 694 30.19 11.26 -41.88
C LYS A 694 29.71 12.53 -41.16
N GLU A 695 28.42 12.65 -40.87
CA GLU A 695 27.87 13.81 -40.16
C GLU A 695 28.37 13.89 -38.71
N PRO A 696 28.80 15.06 -38.20
CA PRO A 696 29.23 15.19 -36.81
C PRO A 696 28.04 15.03 -35.85
N ILE A 697 28.31 14.41 -34.71
CA ILE A 697 27.32 14.07 -33.69
C ILE A 697 27.08 15.29 -32.80
N SER A 698 25.82 15.64 -32.56
CA SER A 698 25.48 16.74 -31.64
C SER A 698 25.36 16.22 -30.21
N ALA A 699 25.93 16.96 -29.25
CA ALA A 699 25.85 16.61 -27.84
C ALA A 699 25.79 17.87 -26.96
N TRP A 700 25.33 17.71 -25.73
CA TRP A 700 25.27 18.76 -24.71
C TRP A 700 26.10 18.39 -23.50
N LEU A 701 27.05 19.25 -23.13
CA LEU A 701 27.88 19.11 -21.94
C LEU A 701 27.32 19.94 -20.78
N TYR A 702 27.13 19.29 -19.63
CA TYR A 702 26.71 19.88 -18.37
C TYR A 702 27.82 19.70 -17.35
N TYR A 703 28.35 20.80 -16.82
CA TYR A 703 29.44 20.78 -15.84
C TYR A 703 29.32 21.97 -14.87
N ASP A 704 29.47 21.70 -13.57
CA ASP A 704 29.38 22.69 -12.49
C ASP A 704 30.78 23.18 -12.06
N GLY A 705 31.50 23.83 -12.97
CA GLY A 705 32.88 24.30 -12.72
C GLY A 705 33.42 25.21 -13.82
N ARG A 706 34.66 25.70 -13.67
CA ARG A 706 35.32 26.48 -14.74
C ARG A 706 35.84 25.52 -15.81
N MET A 707 35.88 25.97 -17.06
CA MET A 707 36.38 25.15 -18.18
C MET A 707 37.83 24.67 -18.03
N ARG A 708 38.65 25.38 -17.26
CA ARG A 708 40.03 24.95 -16.95
C ARG A 708 40.03 23.73 -16.03
N ASP A 709 39.08 23.66 -15.10
CA ASP A 709 38.96 22.57 -14.14
C ASP A 709 38.47 21.29 -14.83
N LEU A 710 37.69 21.44 -15.92
CA LEU A 710 37.24 20.33 -16.77
C LEU A 710 38.43 19.53 -17.36
N MET A 711 39.54 20.20 -17.69
CA MET A 711 40.70 19.55 -18.30
C MET A 711 41.28 18.43 -17.42
N ASN A 712 41.19 18.60 -16.10
CA ASN A 712 41.74 17.69 -15.09
C ASN A 712 40.80 16.53 -14.72
N HIS A 713 39.61 16.45 -15.33
CA HIS A 713 38.68 15.35 -15.06
C HIS A 713 39.01 14.11 -15.90
N ASP A 714 38.96 12.96 -15.25
CA ASP A 714 39.13 11.62 -15.84
C ASP A 714 37.83 10.79 -15.83
N LYS A 715 36.71 11.36 -15.36
CA LYS A 715 35.42 10.68 -15.18
C LYS A 715 34.31 11.42 -15.89
N VAL A 716 33.55 10.71 -16.71
CA VAL A 716 32.48 11.29 -17.54
C VAL A 716 31.21 10.45 -17.43
N VAL A 717 30.06 11.12 -17.27
CA VAL A 717 28.75 10.46 -17.39
C VAL A 717 28.24 10.66 -18.81
N LEU A 718 28.01 9.58 -19.55
CA LEU A 718 27.42 9.61 -20.89
C LEU A 718 25.93 9.29 -20.78
N ASP A 719 25.06 10.27 -21.03
CA ASP A 719 23.60 10.10 -21.00
C ASP A 719 23.02 10.03 -22.42
N ILE A 720 22.17 9.05 -22.66
CA ILE A 720 21.37 8.93 -23.87
C ILE A 720 19.92 9.25 -23.48
N PRO A 721 19.37 10.39 -23.92
CA PRO A 721 18.03 10.81 -23.51
C PRO A 721 16.95 9.89 -24.08
N GLY A 722 15.83 9.79 -23.36
CA GLY A 722 14.60 9.17 -23.86
C GLY A 722 13.91 9.97 -24.96
N GLY A 723 12.66 9.59 -25.28
CA GLY A 723 11.85 10.24 -26.31
C GLY A 723 11.31 9.33 -27.40
N GLY A 724 11.24 8.02 -27.13
CA GLY A 724 10.58 7.03 -28.01
C GLY A 724 11.19 6.96 -29.41
N PHE A 725 12.49 7.23 -29.52
CA PHE A 725 13.26 7.32 -30.77
C PHE A 725 12.88 8.46 -31.74
N VAL A 726 11.75 9.14 -31.54
CA VAL A 726 11.16 10.08 -32.51
C VAL A 726 11.15 11.55 -32.06
N ALA A 727 11.32 11.81 -30.76
CA ALA A 727 11.25 13.14 -30.17
C ALA A 727 12.25 13.33 -29.03
N MET A 728 12.23 14.52 -28.39
CA MET A 728 13.04 14.96 -27.24
C MET A 728 14.55 15.06 -27.52
N ASP A 729 15.11 16.24 -27.32
CA ASP A 729 16.56 16.45 -27.26
C ASP A 729 17.01 16.43 -25.78
N PRO A 730 18.33 16.45 -25.49
CA PRO A 730 18.81 16.53 -24.11
C PRO A 730 18.26 17.70 -23.29
N ARG A 731 17.80 18.80 -23.92
CA ARG A 731 17.27 19.97 -23.19
C ARG A 731 15.92 19.69 -22.54
N CYS A 732 15.14 18.75 -23.07
CA CYS A 732 13.93 18.26 -22.40
C CYS A 732 14.25 17.55 -21.07
N HIS A 733 15.50 17.13 -20.86
CA HIS A 733 15.98 16.44 -19.68
C HIS A 733 16.88 17.33 -18.78
N ASP A 734 16.87 18.65 -18.99
CA ASP A 734 17.67 19.62 -18.21
C ASP A 734 17.53 19.41 -16.69
N ASP A 735 16.33 19.09 -16.18
CA ASP A 735 16.09 18.93 -14.74
C ASP A 735 16.94 17.80 -14.13
N LYS A 736 17.03 16.63 -14.81
CA LYS A 736 17.88 15.51 -14.35
C LYS A 736 19.37 15.81 -14.57
N LEU A 737 19.73 16.36 -15.73
CA LEU A 737 21.12 16.55 -16.14
C LEU A 737 21.82 17.63 -15.32
N LEU A 738 21.16 18.76 -15.09
CA LEU A 738 21.65 19.83 -14.21
C LEU A 738 21.81 19.33 -12.77
N ALA A 739 20.85 18.53 -12.29
CA ALA A 739 20.86 17.99 -10.94
C ALA A 739 22.00 17.00 -10.71
N TRP A 740 22.28 16.15 -11.70
CA TRP A 740 23.43 15.27 -11.68
C TRP A 740 24.73 16.06 -11.69
N ALA A 741 24.94 16.95 -12.67
CA ALA A 741 26.16 17.76 -12.76
C ALA A 741 26.43 18.56 -11.46
N ALA A 742 25.40 19.23 -10.90
CA ALA A 742 25.54 20.04 -9.69
C ALA A 742 25.79 19.22 -8.41
N ARG A 743 25.29 17.98 -8.33
CA ARG A 743 25.50 17.12 -7.15
C ARG A 743 26.73 16.23 -7.24
N THR A 744 27.05 15.75 -8.43
CA THR A 744 28.20 14.88 -8.65
C THR A 744 29.48 15.67 -8.80
N GLY A 745 29.41 16.89 -9.36
CA GLY A 745 30.58 17.65 -9.78
C GLY A 745 31.28 17.03 -11.00
N LEU A 746 30.64 16.05 -11.66
CA LEU A 746 31.19 15.35 -12.82
C LEU A 746 30.65 15.96 -14.12
N PRO A 747 31.45 15.96 -15.21
CA PRO A 747 30.95 16.31 -16.53
C PRO A 747 29.92 15.28 -17.02
N VAL A 748 28.72 15.75 -17.33
CA VAL A 748 27.64 14.95 -17.92
C VAL A 748 27.50 15.33 -19.39
N LEU A 749 27.79 14.38 -20.27
CA LEU A 749 27.67 14.51 -21.72
C LEU A 749 26.38 13.81 -22.16
N ALA A 750 25.40 14.57 -22.64
CA ALA A 750 24.13 14.04 -23.13
C ALA A 750 24.07 14.08 -24.67
N LEU A 751 23.84 12.93 -25.31
CA LEU A 751 23.84 12.81 -26.77
C LEU A 751 22.52 13.29 -27.39
N ASP A 752 22.60 14.13 -28.41
CA ASP A 752 21.45 14.58 -29.20
C ASP A 752 21.39 13.78 -30.51
N TYR A 753 21.09 12.49 -30.36
CA TYR A 753 21.05 11.54 -31.47
C TYR A 753 19.90 11.86 -32.45
N LYS A 754 20.11 11.54 -33.73
CA LYS A 754 19.15 11.78 -34.80
C LYS A 754 17.89 10.93 -34.63
N LYS A 755 16.72 11.54 -34.84
CA LYS A 755 15.41 10.94 -34.56
C LYS A 755 14.82 10.25 -35.78
N ALA A 756 14.01 9.23 -35.52
CA ALA A 756 13.17 8.58 -36.51
C ALA A 756 11.89 9.41 -36.79
N PRO A 757 11.25 9.27 -37.97
CA PRO A 757 11.54 8.33 -39.07
C PRO A 757 12.61 8.80 -40.06
N GLU A 758 13.14 10.03 -39.94
CA GLU A 758 14.15 10.56 -40.86
C GLU A 758 15.45 9.74 -40.82
N TYR A 759 15.79 9.24 -39.63
CA TYR A 759 16.93 8.36 -39.39
C TYR A 759 16.46 7.08 -38.68
N PRO A 760 15.98 6.07 -39.43
CA PRO A 760 15.49 4.82 -38.86
C PRO A 760 16.63 3.95 -38.30
N PHE A 761 16.27 2.92 -37.54
CA PHE A 761 17.18 1.89 -37.04
C PHE A 761 18.02 1.30 -38.19
N PRO A 762 19.35 1.09 -38.01
CA PRO A 762 20.15 1.24 -36.77
C PRO A 762 20.88 2.58 -36.61
N TYR A 763 20.48 3.66 -37.29
CA TYR A 763 21.26 4.91 -37.32
C TYR A 763 21.57 5.50 -35.93
N ALA A 764 20.55 5.65 -35.08
CA ALA A 764 20.71 6.23 -33.73
C ALA A 764 21.63 5.38 -32.84
N LEU A 765 21.58 4.05 -32.97
CA LEU A 765 22.43 3.13 -32.23
C LEU A 765 23.89 3.27 -32.67
N ASN A 766 24.12 3.28 -33.98
CA ASN A 766 25.44 3.50 -34.58
C ASN A 766 26.02 4.88 -34.20
N GLU A 767 25.18 5.90 -34.11
CA GLU A 767 25.60 7.23 -33.64
C GLU A 767 26.04 7.22 -32.17
N CYS A 768 25.34 6.48 -31.30
CA CYS A 768 25.77 6.31 -29.91
C CYS A 768 27.12 5.56 -29.83
N TYR A 769 27.32 4.56 -30.69
CA TYR A 769 28.58 3.81 -30.82
C TYR A 769 29.74 4.71 -31.26
N ASP A 770 29.55 5.46 -32.34
CA ASP A 770 30.55 6.40 -32.86
C ASP A 770 30.91 7.47 -31.83
N ALA A 771 29.94 7.97 -31.06
CA ALA A 771 30.18 8.94 -30.00
C ALA A 771 31.06 8.37 -28.89
N TYR A 772 30.77 7.13 -28.45
CA TYR A 772 31.57 6.43 -27.45
C TYR A 772 32.98 6.15 -27.96
N HIS A 773 33.10 5.64 -29.19
CA HIS A 773 34.38 5.38 -29.84
C HIS A 773 35.24 6.65 -29.93
N THR A 774 34.68 7.77 -30.44
CA THR A 774 35.43 9.04 -30.51
C THR A 774 35.80 9.56 -29.12
N LEU A 775 34.93 9.42 -28.12
CA LEU A 775 35.22 9.87 -26.75
C LEU A 775 36.42 9.13 -26.16
N ILE A 776 36.50 7.82 -26.34
CA ILE A 776 37.63 7.00 -25.89
C ILE A 776 38.89 7.26 -26.72
N THR A 777 38.80 7.20 -28.05
CA THR A 777 39.98 7.34 -28.94
C THR A 777 40.60 8.73 -28.90
N SER A 778 39.80 9.78 -28.67
CA SER A 778 40.31 11.13 -28.43
C SER A 778 40.76 11.38 -26.99
N ARG A 779 40.67 10.38 -26.10
CA ARG A 779 40.92 10.51 -24.64
C ARG A 779 40.14 11.68 -24.02
N GLY A 780 38.91 11.91 -24.46
CA GLY A 780 38.08 13.02 -23.99
C GLY A 780 38.44 14.41 -24.52
N ARG A 781 39.47 14.55 -25.38
CA ARG A 781 39.80 15.85 -26.00
C ARG A 781 38.64 16.43 -26.81
N CYS A 782 37.80 15.57 -27.40
CA CYS A 782 36.62 16.00 -28.15
C CYS A 782 35.58 16.76 -27.30
N ILE A 783 35.64 16.65 -25.97
CA ILE A 783 34.77 17.37 -25.03
C ILE A 783 35.51 18.35 -24.11
N GLY A 784 36.82 18.52 -24.31
CA GLY A 784 37.66 19.48 -23.58
C GLY A 784 38.42 18.93 -22.37
N LEU A 785 38.63 17.61 -22.27
CA LEU A 785 39.59 17.01 -21.32
C LEU A 785 41.03 17.17 -21.83
N GLU A 786 42.02 17.06 -20.93
CA GLU A 786 43.46 17.13 -21.27
C GLU A 786 43.89 16.00 -22.22
N GLY A 787 43.30 14.80 -22.05
CA GLY A 787 43.66 13.60 -22.80
C GLY A 787 44.95 12.94 -22.34
N SER A 788 45.32 13.14 -21.08
CA SER A 788 46.42 12.44 -20.40
C SER A 788 46.04 10.98 -20.11
N THR A 789 44.81 10.72 -19.66
CA THR A 789 44.28 9.38 -19.37
C THR A 789 43.01 9.08 -20.19
N ILE A 790 42.67 7.79 -20.32
CA ILE A 790 41.39 7.38 -20.92
C ILE A 790 40.29 7.68 -19.88
N PRO A 791 39.21 8.41 -20.25
CA PRO A 791 38.18 8.74 -19.30
C PRO A 791 37.36 7.50 -18.90
N LYS A 792 37.12 7.32 -17.60
CA LYS A 792 36.16 6.34 -17.06
C LYS A 792 34.75 6.82 -17.36
N ILE A 793 33.92 5.96 -17.94
CA ILE A 793 32.56 6.32 -18.37
C ILE A 793 31.52 5.54 -17.59
N VAL A 794 30.53 6.25 -17.04
CA VAL A 794 29.25 5.64 -16.61
C VAL A 794 28.20 5.96 -17.67
N LEU A 795 27.57 4.92 -18.21
CA LEU A 795 26.55 5.04 -19.24
C LEU A 795 25.16 5.13 -18.59
N SER A 796 24.34 6.07 -19.04
CA SER A 796 22.97 6.31 -18.56
C SER A 796 22.00 6.37 -19.73
N GLY A 797 20.80 5.82 -19.58
CA GLY A 797 19.74 5.92 -20.57
C GLY A 797 18.35 5.77 -19.96
N ASP A 798 17.38 6.54 -20.45
CA ASP A 798 15.98 6.45 -20.02
C ASP A 798 15.03 6.10 -21.17
N SER A 799 14.05 5.22 -20.94
CA SER A 799 13.09 4.78 -21.95
C SER A 799 13.80 4.25 -23.22
N ALA A 800 13.53 4.82 -24.39
CA ALA A 800 14.23 4.55 -25.65
C ALA A 800 15.75 4.77 -25.58
N GLY A 801 16.24 5.73 -24.79
CA GLY A 801 17.68 5.91 -24.57
C GLY A 801 18.30 4.76 -23.77
N GLY A 802 17.51 4.11 -22.90
CA GLY A 802 17.90 2.87 -22.22
C GLY A 802 18.10 1.71 -23.20
N ASN A 803 17.26 1.59 -24.23
CA ASN A 803 17.44 0.63 -25.32
C ASN A 803 18.80 0.83 -26.02
N LEU A 804 19.06 2.07 -26.46
CA LEU A 804 20.30 2.44 -27.16
C LEU A 804 21.54 2.26 -26.28
N ALA A 805 21.43 2.52 -24.97
CA ALA A 805 22.53 2.32 -24.02
C ALA A 805 22.88 0.84 -23.84
N VAL A 806 21.88 -0.05 -23.75
CA VAL A 806 22.13 -1.50 -23.69
C VAL A 806 22.66 -2.01 -25.03
N GLY A 807 22.08 -1.55 -26.15
CA GLY A 807 22.54 -1.87 -27.50
C GLY A 807 24.00 -1.46 -27.74
N LEU A 808 24.39 -0.27 -27.25
CA LEU A 808 25.77 0.22 -27.30
C LEU A 808 26.73 -0.75 -26.59
N ILE A 809 26.39 -1.22 -25.39
CA ILE A 809 27.21 -2.20 -24.66
C ILE A 809 27.28 -3.53 -25.42
N LEU A 810 26.17 -3.98 -26.02
CA LEU A 810 26.15 -5.19 -26.84
C LEU A 810 27.09 -5.06 -28.05
N MET A 811 27.09 -3.90 -28.73
CA MET A 811 28.04 -3.64 -29.82
C MET A 811 29.50 -3.64 -29.32
N LEU A 812 29.79 -3.02 -28.18
CA LEU A 812 31.13 -3.03 -27.59
C LEU A 812 31.61 -4.44 -27.22
N LEU A 813 30.71 -5.29 -26.72
CA LEU A 813 31.02 -6.69 -26.39
C LEU A 813 31.25 -7.57 -27.63
N GLN A 814 30.70 -7.14 -28.77
CA GLN A 814 30.77 -7.82 -30.07
C GLN A 814 31.94 -7.38 -30.93
N ASP A 815 32.65 -6.31 -30.54
CA ASP A 815 33.87 -5.86 -31.17
C ASP A 815 34.99 -6.88 -30.88
N SER A 816 34.84 -8.02 -31.54
CA SER A 816 35.72 -9.15 -31.74
C SER A 816 36.10 -9.13 -33.23
N PRO A 817 37.22 -9.74 -33.67
CA PRO A 817 37.85 -9.53 -34.98
C PRO A 817 36.99 -9.72 -36.25
N HIS A 818 35.71 -10.10 -36.13
CA HIS A 818 34.77 -10.43 -37.19
C HIS A 818 33.56 -9.48 -37.34
N SER A 819 33.48 -8.35 -36.62
CA SER A 819 32.35 -7.39 -36.75
C SER A 819 32.26 -6.76 -38.15
N SER A 820 31.11 -6.76 -38.82
CA SER A 820 30.93 -6.28 -40.20
C SER A 820 30.89 -4.74 -40.37
N TYR A 821 30.95 -3.97 -39.27
CA TYR A 821 30.74 -2.51 -39.28
C TYR A 821 31.93 -1.69 -39.84
N PHE A 822 33.18 -2.16 -39.75
CA PHE A 822 34.39 -1.44 -40.20
C PHE A 822 35.17 -2.15 -41.32
N PRO A 823 34.81 -2.03 -42.61
CA PRO A 823 35.52 -2.72 -43.68
C PRO A 823 36.94 -2.13 -43.89
N GLY A 824 38.00 -2.85 -43.50
CA GLY A 824 39.41 -2.45 -43.64
C GLY A 824 40.38 -3.38 -42.87
N ASP A 825 41.69 -3.37 -43.16
CA ASP A 825 42.71 -4.31 -42.65
C ASP A 825 42.85 -4.30 -41.10
N ARG A 826 42.52 -5.43 -40.43
CA ARG A 826 42.15 -5.51 -38.99
C ARG A 826 43.14 -6.22 -38.06
N ARG A 827 44.39 -6.43 -38.46
CA ARG A 827 45.34 -7.20 -37.62
C ARG A 827 45.84 -6.47 -36.36
N ASN A 828 45.55 -5.17 -36.21
CA ASN A 828 46.13 -4.31 -35.15
C ASN A 828 45.11 -3.45 -34.35
N GLN A 829 43.80 -3.74 -34.36
CA GLN A 829 42.82 -2.99 -33.55
C GLN A 829 42.48 -3.74 -32.24
N GLU A 830 43.04 -3.27 -31.13
CA GLU A 830 42.71 -3.75 -29.77
C GLU A 830 41.32 -3.21 -29.31
N ALA A 831 40.59 -4.02 -28.54
CA ALA A 831 39.18 -3.81 -28.19
C ALA A 831 38.93 -2.56 -27.31
N LEU A 832 37.81 -1.87 -27.54
CA LEU A 832 37.41 -0.70 -26.74
C LEU A 832 37.05 -1.07 -25.29
N PRO A 833 37.36 -0.21 -24.30
CA PRO A 833 36.98 -0.41 -22.92
C PRO A 833 35.46 -0.33 -22.72
N LEU A 834 34.91 -1.20 -21.88
CA LEU A 834 33.50 -1.16 -21.47
C LEU A 834 33.26 -0.01 -20.47
N PRO A 835 32.04 0.55 -20.42
CA PRO A 835 31.68 1.51 -19.38
C PRO A 835 31.70 0.84 -18.01
N GLU A 836 32.00 1.62 -16.96
CA GLU A 836 32.14 1.14 -15.59
C GLU A 836 30.83 0.58 -15.02
N ALA A 837 29.71 1.23 -15.38
CA ALA A 837 28.36 0.82 -15.02
C ALA A 837 27.33 1.36 -16.03
N LEU A 838 26.16 0.71 -16.07
CA LEU A 838 24.97 1.14 -16.79
C LEU A 838 23.88 1.56 -15.79
N ILE A 839 23.29 2.73 -15.98
CA ILE A 839 22.10 3.19 -15.25
C ILE A 839 20.95 3.31 -16.26
N ALA A 840 19.98 2.41 -16.18
CA ALA A 840 18.83 2.38 -17.07
C ALA A 840 17.53 2.69 -16.31
N VAL A 841 16.78 3.69 -16.77
CA VAL A 841 15.51 4.11 -16.15
C VAL A 841 14.36 3.74 -17.08
N TYR A 842 13.39 2.95 -16.59
CA TYR A 842 12.24 2.42 -17.34
C TYR A 842 12.58 2.03 -18.80
N PRO A 843 13.64 1.24 -19.04
CA PRO A 843 14.17 1.02 -20.39
C PRO A 843 13.21 0.19 -21.26
N ALA A 844 13.13 0.52 -22.55
CA ALA A 844 12.41 -0.27 -23.54
C ALA A 844 13.34 -1.36 -24.11
N LEU A 845 13.26 -2.60 -23.64
CA LEU A 845 14.25 -3.64 -23.99
C LEU A 845 13.69 -4.72 -24.93
N ASP A 846 12.36 -4.79 -25.05
CA ASP A 846 11.68 -5.62 -26.03
C ASP A 846 10.97 -4.74 -27.07
N MET A 847 11.14 -5.06 -28.35
CA MET A 847 10.39 -4.44 -29.46
C MET A 847 9.34 -5.39 -30.03
N ASN A 848 9.24 -6.63 -29.51
CA ASN A 848 8.28 -7.61 -29.98
C ASN A 848 6.85 -7.27 -29.50
N ILE A 849 6.05 -6.78 -30.44
CA ILE A 849 4.72 -6.26 -30.17
C ILE A 849 3.70 -7.39 -29.81
N SER A 850 4.05 -8.67 -30.00
CA SER A 850 3.18 -9.83 -29.68
C SER A 850 2.92 -10.02 -28.19
N ASN A 851 3.75 -9.44 -27.31
CA ASN A 851 3.44 -9.38 -25.88
C ASN A 851 2.29 -8.42 -25.56
N TRP A 852 1.86 -7.59 -26.50
CA TRP A 852 0.94 -6.46 -26.28
C TRP A 852 -0.15 -6.27 -27.34
N MET A 853 -0.29 -7.20 -28.32
CA MET A 853 -1.24 -7.13 -29.44
C MET A 853 -1.87 -8.52 -29.71
N THR A 854 -3.13 -8.59 -30.14
CA THR A 854 -3.81 -9.85 -30.47
C THR A 854 -3.35 -10.42 -31.82
N ASP A 855 -3.37 -11.76 -31.96
CA ASP A 855 -2.90 -12.47 -33.16
C ASP A 855 -3.62 -12.05 -34.45
N GLU A 856 -4.88 -11.62 -34.37
CA GLU A 856 -5.66 -11.09 -35.50
C GLU A 856 -5.08 -9.78 -36.07
N GLN A 857 -4.60 -8.89 -35.20
CA GLN A 857 -4.00 -7.61 -35.62
C GLN A 857 -2.61 -7.83 -36.23
N MET A 858 -1.89 -8.87 -35.77
CA MET A 858 -0.64 -9.33 -36.36
C MET A 858 -0.86 -9.97 -37.74
N ALA A 859 -1.93 -10.75 -37.91
CA ALA A 859 -2.32 -11.32 -39.20
C ALA A 859 -2.65 -10.24 -40.24
N LEU A 860 -3.25 -9.12 -39.81
CA LEU A 860 -3.54 -7.95 -40.65
C LEU A 860 -2.28 -7.23 -41.15
N ILE A 861 -1.22 -7.16 -40.34
CA ILE A 861 0.10 -6.62 -40.74
C ILE A 861 0.78 -7.56 -41.73
N LYS A 862 0.63 -8.88 -41.51
CA LYS A 862 1.19 -9.93 -42.36
C LYS A 862 0.33 -10.25 -43.60
N ALA A 863 -0.74 -9.48 -43.85
CA ALA A 863 -1.75 -9.81 -44.83
C ALA A 863 -1.17 -9.96 -46.27
N PRO A 864 -1.46 -11.09 -46.95
CA PRO A 864 -0.85 -11.45 -48.23
C PRO A 864 -1.23 -10.54 -49.42
N GLU A 865 -2.26 -9.70 -49.31
CA GLU A 865 -2.69 -8.81 -50.39
C GLU A 865 -1.60 -7.80 -50.82
N ARG A 866 -0.70 -7.39 -49.91
CA ARG A 866 0.44 -6.52 -50.25
C ARG A 866 1.62 -7.26 -50.89
N ARG A 867 1.69 -8.60 -50.81
CA ARG A 867 2.75 -9.43 -51.42
C ARG A 867 2.58 -9.59 -52.93
N ARG A 868 1.33 -9.60 -53.44
CA ARG A 868 1.03 -9.82 -54.87
C ARG A 868 1.56 -8.72 -55.79
N VAL A 869 1.56 -7.47 -55.33
CA VAL A 869 1.91 -6.31 -56.17
C VAL A 869 3.40 -6.27 -56.55
N ASN A 870 4.29 -6.85 -55.72
CA ASN A 870 5.75 -6.69 -55.87
C ASN A 870 6.52 -8.00 -56.09
N LYS A 871 5.84 -9.05 -56.57
CA LYS A 871 6.41 -10.40 -56.73
C LYS A 871 7.63 -10.43 -57.65
N GLY A 872 7.65 -9.59 -58.69
CA GLY A 872 8.79 -9.49 -59.63
C GLY A 872 10.07 -8.92 -59.01
N VAL A 873 9.94 -7.91 -58.15
CA VAL A 873 11.08 -7.23 -57.51
C VAL A 873 11.67 -8.08 -56.38
N LEU A 874 10.83 -8.84 -55.67
CA LEU A 874 11.26 -9.78 -54.64
C LEU A 874 12.09 -10.94 -55.22
N ARG A 875 11.69 -11.45 -56.40
CA ARG A 875 12.43 -12.52 -57.09
C ARG A 875 13.81 -12.05 -57.52
N GLN A 876 13.89 -10.86 -58.10
CA GLN A 876 15.16 -10.27 -58.54
C GLN A 876 16.11 -9.98 -57.37
N LYS A 877 15.59 -9.56 -56.21
CA LYS A 877 16.38 -9.34 -55.00
C LYS A 877 16.88 -10.63 -54.33
N SER A 878 16.09 -11.70 -54.34
CA SER A 878 16.54 -13.01 -53.82
C SER A 878 17.64 -13.61 -54.69
N ASP A 879 17.58 -13.40 -56.01
CA ASP A 879 18.62 -13.84 -56.95
C ASP A 879 19.93 -13.04 -56.78
N ASP A 880 19.85 -11.73 -56.50
CA ASP A 880 21.02 -10.91 -56.17
C ASP A 880 21.65 -11.31 -54.82
N TYR A 881 20.85 -11.70 -53.82
CA TYR A 881 21.34 -12.18 -52.53
C TYR A 881 22.06 -13.54 -52.63
N ARG A 882 21.52 -14.49 -53.43
CA ARG A 882 22.19 -15.77 -53.70
C ARG A 882 23.55 -15.62 -54.39
N ARG A 883 23.73 -14.56 -55.18
CA ARG A 883 25.02 -14.22 -55.79
C ARG A 883 26.02 -13.61 -54.81
N LEU A 884 25.54 -12.94 -53.75
CA LEU A 884 26.39 -12.21 -52.80
C LEU A 884 26.81 -13.05 -51.59
N THR A 885 26.06 -14.10 -51.23
CA THR A 885 26.36 -14.99 -50.09
C THR A 885 26.11 -16.46 -50.44
N PRO A 886 27.11 -17.18 -50.99
CA PRO A 886 26.95 -18.56 -51.46
C PRO A 886 26.87 -19.62 -50.34
N ASP A 887 27.48 -19.37 -49.19
CA ASP A 887 27.75 -20.40 -48.16
C ASP A 887 26.85 -20.32 -46.90
N THR A 888 25.86 -19.42 -46.88
CA THR A 888 24.90 -19.29 -45.78
C THR A 888 23.64 -20.14 -46.05
N PRO A 889 23.34 -21.15 -45.22
CA PRO A 889 22.08 -21.89 -45.34
C PRO A 889 20.93 -20.97 -44.91
N HIS A 890 20.02 -20.67 -45.84
CA HIS A 890 18.77 -20.00 -45.54
C HIS A 890 17.63 -21.00 -45.61
N GLY A 891 16.85 -21.12 -44.55
CA GLY A 891 15.46 -21.59 -44.66
C GLY A 891 14.63 -20.41 -45.16
N SER A 892 14.23 -20.42 -46.43
CA SER A 892 13.25 -19.46 -46.91
C SER A 892 11.86 -19.90 -46.48
N ASP A 893 11.05 -18.98 -45.93
CA ASP A 893 9.59 -19.13 -45.75
C ASP A 893 8.83 -19.41 -47.07
N ASP A 894 9.53 -19.52 -48.21
CA ASP A 894 9.00 -20.01 -49.48
C ASP A 894 9.02 -21.56 -49.58
N GLU A 895 9.59 -22.30 -48.62
CA GLU A 895 9.58 -23.79 -48.64
C GLU A 895 8.28 -24.40 -48.10
N ASP A 896 7.45 -23.64 -47.39
CA ASP A 896 6.16 -24.13 -46.88
C ASP A 896 5.02 -24.16 -47.93
N GLU A 897 5.26 -23.67 -49.16
CA GLU A 897 4.35 -23.91 -50.31
C GLU A 897 4.84 -25.05 -51.23
N GLY A 898 6.05 -25.57 -51.04
CA GLY A 898 6.63 -26.64 -51.89
C GLY A 898 6.16 -28.05 -51.55
N LEU A 899 5.64 -28.28 -50.34
CA LEU A 899 5.22 -29.60 -49.83
C LEU A 899 3.70 -29.85 -49.89
N ALA A 900 2.92 -28.89 -50.38
CA ALA A 900 1.46 -29.02 -50.56
C ALA A 900 1.02 -29.02 -52.04
N MET A 901 1.95 -29.16 -53.00
CA MET A 901 1.63 -29.16 -54.43
C MET A 901 2.47 -30.16 -55.25
N SER A 902 2.70 -31.37 -54.72
CA SER A 902 3.33 -32.47 -55.47
C SER A 902 2.48 -33.73 -55.61
N THR A 903 1.14 -33.61 -55.65
CA THR A 903 0.27 -34.69 -56.14
C THR A 903 -0.91 -34.12 -56.91
N SER A 904 -0.68 -33.76 -58.18
CA SER A 904 -1.53 -34.16 -59.32
C SER A 904 -1.32 -33.24 -60.51
N ASN A 905 -0.29 -33.53 -61.31
CA ASN A 905 -0.36 -33.26 -62.74
C ASN A 905 -0.38 -34.61 -63.45
N SER A 906 -1.58 -34.95 -63.93
CA SER A 906 -1.87 -35.73 -65.14
C SER A 906 -0.84 -36.78 -65.58
N LEU A 907 -1.15 -38.06 -65.33
CA LEU A 907 -0.93 -39.09 -66.33
C LEU A 907 -2.27 -39.75 -66.68
N LYS A 908 -2.65 -39.54 -67.94
CA LYS A 908 -3.74 -40.17 -68.68
C LYS A 908 -3.80 -41.68 -68.44
N ARG A 909 -4.99 -42.23 -68.16
CA ARG A 909 -5.74 -43.15 -69.05
C ARG A 909 -6.82 -43.93 -68.28
N THR A 910 -8.06 -43.59 -68.60
CA THR A 910 -9.14 -44.49 -69.05
C THR A 910 -9.60 -45.69 -68.20
N LYS A 911 -10.94 -45.75 -68.09
CA LYS A 911 -11.86 -46.89 -67.98
C LYS A 911 -12.42 -47.22 -66.59
N SER A 912 -13.71 -46.85 -66.47
CA SER A 912 -14.86 -47.68 -66.06
C SER A 912 -14.63 -48.74 -64.99
N SER A 913 -15.41 -48.71 -63.91
CA SER A 913 -16.76 -49.30 -63.84
C SER A 913 -17.19 -49.39 -62.38
N ALA A 914 -18.48 -49.05 -62.14
CA ALA A 914 -19.43 -49.66 -61.22
C ALA A 914 -18.94 -50.40 -59.96
N GLY A 915 -19.63 -50.12 -58.84
CA GLY A 915 -19.97 -51.20 -57.92
C GLY A 915 -20.04 -50.84 -56.44
N HIS A 916 -21.27 -50.56 -55.99
CA HIS A 916 -21.91 -51.27 -54.87
C HIS A 916 -21.42 -51.08 -53.42
N LEU A 917 -22.31 -50.41 -52.68
CA LEU A 917 -23.07 -50.91 -51.52
C LEU A 917 -22.41 -51.10 -50.13
N LEU A 918 -23.16 -50.50 -49.19
CA LEU A 918 -23.61 -51.02 -47.88
C LEU A 918 -22.62 -51.09 -46.73
N GLY A 919 -23.02 -50.44 -45.63
CA GLY A 919 -23.40 -51.22 -44.45
C GLY A 919 -22.81 -50.77 -43.12
N SER A 920 -23.70 -50.28 -42.26
CA SER A 920 -23.82 -50.50 -40.80
C SER A 920 -22.87 -51.56 -40.20
N GLU A 921 -22.35 -51.50 -38.98
CA GLU A 921 -23.08 -51.26 -37.73
C GLU A 921 -22.12 -51.23 -36.50
N LYS A 922 -22.71 -50.91 -35.34
CA LYS A 922 -22.17 -50.68 -33.98
C LYS A 922 -21.52 -51.89 -33.28
N ALA A 923 -20.74 -51.60 -32.21
CA ALA A 923 -20.80 -52.15 -30.82
C ALA A 923 -19.39 -52.09 -30.15
N LEU A 924 -19.17 -51.28 -29.10
CA LEU A 924 -19.31 -51.52 -27.64
C LEU A 924 -18.03 -52.06 -26.94
N SER A 925 -17.51 -51.22 -26.03
CA SER A 925 -16.92 -51.45 -24.69
C SER A 925 -16.12 -52.73 -24.37
N GLU A 926 -14.91 -52.56 -23.81
CA GLU A 926 -14.55 -52.89 -22.40
C GLU A 926 -13.00 -52.90 -22.19
N SER A 927 -12.56 -52.28 -21.10
CA SER A 927 -11.25 -52.46 -20.42
C SER A 927 -11.36 -53.64 -19.43
N PRO A 928 -10.29 -54.29 -18.85
CA PRO A 928 -9.03 -53.67 -18.41
C PRO A 928 -7.74 -54.55 -18.34
N THR A 929 -6.63 -53.86 -18.01
CA THR A 929 -5.48 -54.27 -17.16
C THR A 929 -4.47 -55.38 -17.52
N THR A 930 -3.20 -54.96 -17.34
CA THR A 930 -2.01 -55.66 -16.81
C THR A 930 -1.29 -56.69 -17.68
N THR A 931 -0.04 -56.38 -18.05
CA THR A 931 1.19 -57.02 -17.54
C THR A 931 2.45 -56.42 -18.20
N GLU A 932 3.41 -55.95 -17.40
CA GLU A 932 4.81 -55.90 -17.83
C GLU A 932 5.41 -57.32 -17.78
N PRO A 933 6.48 -57.60 -18.55
CA PRO A 933 7.80 -57.48 -17.92
C PRO A 933 8.92 -56.94 -18.83
N VAL A 934 9.94 -56.46 -18.12
CA VAL A 934 11.26 -55.96 -18.53
C VAL A 934 12.11 -57.03 -19.24
N PHE A 935 12.86 -56.63 -20.27
CA PHE A 935 14.20 -57.19 -20.58
C PHE A 935 15.12 -56.13 -21.21
N GLU A 936 16.29 -55.96 -20.60
CA GLU A 936 17.41 -55.10 -20.99
C GLU A 936 18.31 -55.70 -22.09
N LYS A 937 19.09 -54.79 -22.70
CA LYS A 937 20.44 -54.89 -23.32
C LYS A 937 20.46 -54.74 -24.85
N ALA A 938 21.44 -54.08 -25.48
CA ALA A 938 22.45 -53.10 -25.10
C ALA A 938 23.14 -52.64 -26.42
N ALA A 939 23.55 -51.37 -26.50
CA ALA A 939 24.61 -50.80 -27.37
C ALA A 939 24.35 -50.83 -28.91
N SER A 940 24.60 -49.78 -29.72
CA SER A 940 25.54 -48.67 -29.59
C SER A 940 25.26 -47.56 -30.64
N THR A 941 25.75 -46.35 -30.30
CA THR A 941 26.35 -45.34 -31.19
C THR A 941 25.50 -44.16 -31.72
N ARG A 942 26.02 -42.96 -31.39
CA ARG A 942 25.79 -41.60 -31.93
C ARG A 942 24.69 -40.76 -31.27
N LYS A 943 25.01 -40.21 -30.09
CA LYS A 943 24.30 -39.04 -29.53
C LYS A 943 24.61 -37.81 -30.37
N GLN A 944 23.60 -37.31 -31.09
CA GLN A 944 23.53 -35.91 -31.50
C GLN A 944 23.36 -35.04 -30.26
N VAL A 945 24.12 -33.94 -30.21
CA VAL A 945 23.94 -32.84 -29.25
C VAL A 945 22.62 -32.14 -29.62
N PRO A 946 21.66 -31.95 -28.68
CA PRO A 946 20.49 -31.16 -28.97
C PRO A 946 20.84 -29.66 -28.89
N ASP A 947 20.51 -28.92 -29.96
CA ASP A 947 20.54 -27.45 -29.99
C ASP A 947 19.78 -26.86 -28.79
N PRO A 948 20.35 -25.90 -28.05
CA PRO A 948 19.63 -25.20 -26.99
C PRO A 948 18.75 -24.12 -27.62
N LYS A 949 17.56 -24.51 -28.13
CA LYS A 949 16.48 -23.52 -28.30
C LYS A 949 15.98 -23.14 -26.90
N PRO A 950 16.00 -21.85 -26.51
CA PRO A 950 15.40 -21.43 -25.25
C PRO A 950 13.88 -21.71 -25.32
N GLN A 951 13.41 -22.68 -24.54
CA GLN A 951 11.98 -22.91 -24.39
C GLN A 951 11.39 -21.76 -23.58
N PRO A 952 10.39 -21.03 -24.10
CA PRO A 952 9.69 -20.04 -23.29
C PRO A 952 8.99 -20.75 -22.12
N LEU A 953 9.26 -20.30 -20.89
CA LEU A 953 8.65 -20.83 -19.67
C LEU A 953 7.12 -20.79 -19.80
N PRO A 954 6.41 -21.92 -19.67
CA PRO A 954 4.96 -22.00 -19.85
C PRO A 954 4.26 -21.62 -18.55
N THR A 955 4.42 -20.38 -18.09
CA THR A 955 3.60 -19.82 -17.01
C THR A 955 3.38 -18.34 -17.29
N ARG A 956 2.40 -18.01 -18.16
CA ARG A 956 1.85 -16.65 -18.21
C ARG A 956 1.01 -16.42 -16.94
N LEU A 957 1.67 -16.06 -15.85
CA LEU A 957 1.03 -15.36 -14.73
C LEU A 957 0.47 -14.06 -15.31
N ALA A 958 -0.79 -13.74 -15.08
CA ALA A 958 -1.38 -12.47 -15.53
C ALA A 958 -0.61 -11.30 -14.87
N MET A 959 0.36 -10.72 -15.59
CA MET A 959 1.26 -9.68 -15.09
C MET A 959 0.50 -8.35 -14.91
N SER A 960 0.81 -7.61 -13.85
CA SER A 960 0.22 -6.31 -13.52
C SER A 960 0.44 -5.22 -14.59
N SER A 961 1.47 -5.41 -15.43
CA SER A 961 1.83 -4.58 -16.58
C SER A 961 0.73 -4.58 -17.66
N MET A 962 0.18 -5.73 -18.05
CA MET A 962 -0.85 -5.84 -19.10
C MET A 962 -2.12 -5.05 -18.75
N ILE A 963 -2.56 -5.09 -17.49
CA ILE A 963 -3.73 -4.33 -17.03
C ILE A 963 -3.43 -2.83 -16.95
N SER A 964 -2.20 -2.46 -16.57
CA SER A 964 -1.75 -1.07 -16.49
C SER A 964 -1.53 -0.46 -17.88
N TYR A 965 -1.05 -1.25 -18.84
CA TYR A 965 -0.76 -0.87 -20.22
C TYR A 965 -1.96 -0.29 -20.96
N PHE A 966 -3.13 -0.94 -20.89
CA PHE A 966 -4.36 -0.43 -21.53
C PHE A 966 -4.86 0.89 -20.92
N ASN A 967 -4.38 1.23 -19.73
CA ASN A 967 -4.91 2.28 -18.88
C ASN A 967 -3.87 3.36 -18.56
N ASP A 968 -2.69 3.32 -19.18
CA ASP A 968 -1.63 4.26 -18.88
C ASP A 968 -1.89 5.65 -19.46
N ARG A 969 -1.64 6.67 -18.63
CA ARG A 969 -1.91 8.07 -19.00
C ARG A 969 -0.78 8.72 -19.77
N ILE A 970 0.42 8.14 -19.83
CA ILE A 970 1.61 8.77 -20.43
C ILE A 970 2.05 8.04 -21.70
N LEU A 971 2.17 6.72 -21.63
CA LEU A 971 2.60 5.86 -22.72
C LEU A 971 1.47 4.89 -23.07
N SER A 972 0.63 5.26 -24.05
CA SER A 972 -0.46 4.40 -24.51
C SER A 972 0.03 3.32 -25.49
N PRO A 973 -0.73 2.23 -25.66
CA PRO A 973 -0.43 1.17 -26.64
C PRO A 973 -0.24 1.70 -28.07
N GLU A 974 -1.10 2.63 -28.48
CA GLU A 974 -1.10 3.26 -29.80
C GLU A 974 0.17 4.10 -30.01
N MET A 975 0.62 4.80 -28.96
CA MET A 975 1.85 5.60 -29.00
C MET A 975 3.08 4.69 -29.14
N LEU A 976 3.16 3.63 -28.34
CA LEU A 976 4.28 2.69 -28.39
C LEU A 976 4.37 2.02 -29.77
N ARG A 977 3.24 1.52 -30.30
CA ARG A 977 3.18 0.92 -31.64
C ARG A 977 3.64 1.91 -32.71
N SER A 978 3.17 3.15 -32.65
CA SER A 978 3.56 4.19 -33.62
C SER A 978 5.06 4.48 -33.56
N MET A 979 5.64 4.57 -32.36
CA MET A 979 7.08 4.82 -32.17
C MET A 979 7.94 3.68 -32.71
N ILE A 980 7.58 2.43 -32.44
CA ILE A 980 8.31 1.26 -32.94
C ILE A 980 8.28 1.22 -34.48
N ILE A 981 7.11 1.46 -35.08
CA ILE A 981 6.97 1.52 -36.55
C ILE A 981 7.83 2.63 -37.15
N LEU A 982 7.82 3.82 -36.54
CA LEU A 982 8.64 4.95 -36.99
C LEU A 982 10.13 4.67 -36.83
N TYR A 983 10.53 4.04 -35.72
CA TYR A 983 11.91 3.70 -35.42
C TYR A 983 12.48 2.68 -36.41
N ILE A 984 11.73 1.61 -36.72
CA ILE A 984 12.15 0.61 -37.71
C ILE A 984 12.13 1.19 -39.13
N GLY A 985 11.21 2.12 -39.38
CA GLY A 985 11.01 2.74 -40.68
C GLY A 985 10.17 1.88 -41.63
N PRO A 986 9.66 2.48 -42.72
CA PRO A 986 8.71 1.82 -43.63
C PRO A 986 9.31 0.66 -44.45
N TYR A 987 10.64 0.58 -44.55
CA TYR A 987 11.35 -0.42 -45.35
C TYR A 987 12.12 -1.45 -44.50
N GLY A 988 12.19 -1.25 -43.18
CA GLY A 988 12.87 -2.16 -42.25
C GLY A 988 12.01 -3.39 -41.96
N ARG A 989 12.60 -4.59 -42.05
CA ARG A 989 11.98 -5.86 -41.64
C ARG A 989 12.92 -6.61 -40.70
N PRO A 990 13.16 -6.08 -39.49
CA PRO A 990 14.02 -6.75 -38.53
C PRO A 990 13.35 -8.03 -38.02
N ASP A 991 14.16 -9.03 -37.71
CA ASP A 991 13.68 -10.23 -37.03
C ASP A 991 13.53 -9.94 -35.53
N PHE A 992 12.29 -9.68 -35.11
CA PHE A 992 11.94 -9.41 -33.71
C PHE A 992 12.20 -10.57 -32.75
N ALA A 993 12.49 -11.77 -33.26
CA ALA A 993 12.76 -12.95 -32.43
C ALA A 993 14.27 -13.18 -32.19
N THR A 994 15.15 -12.66 -33.04
CA THR A 994 16.59 -12.94 -32.96
C THR A 994 17.48 -11.69 -32.91
N ASP A 995 16.99 -10.53 -33.40
CA ASP A 995 17.75 -9.29 -33.41
C ASP A 995 17.81 -8.65 -32.01
N TYR A 996 18.84 -9.02 -31.26
CA TYR A 996 19.11 -8.47 -29.92
C TYR A 996 19.70 -7.05 -29.96
N GLN A 997 20.09 -6.49 -31.13
CA GLN A 997 20.48 -5.08 -31.22
C GLN A 997 19.23 -4.18 -31.25
N LEU A 998 18.12 -4.70 -31.80
CA LEU A 998 16.81 -4.07 -31.74
C LEU A 998 16.08 -4.33 -30.40
N SER A 999 16.09 -5.59 -29.94
CA SER A 999 15.47 -6.03 -28.68
C SER A 999 16.54 -6.59 -27.73
N PRO A 1000 17.24 -5.74 -26.95
CA PRO A 1000 18.31 -6.18 -26.06
C PRO A 1000 17.93 -7.28 -25.07
N VAL A 1001 16.64 -7.42 -24.75
CA VAL A 1001 16.15 -8.50 -23.90
C VAL A 1001 16.42 -9.89 -24.48
N LEU A 1002 16.70 -10.02 -25.79
CA LEU A 1002 16.97 -11.27 -26.50
C LEU A 1002 18.46 -11.65 -26.54
N ALA A 1003 19.35 -10.82 -25.99
CA ALA A 1003 20.80 -11.05 -26.06
C ALA A 1003 21.21 -12.46 -25.53
N PRO A 1004 22.17 -13.14 -26.17
CA PRO A 1004 22.71 -14.42 -25.69
C PRO A 1004 23.31 -14.32 -24.28
N GLU A 1005 23.16 -15.39 -23.48
CA GLU A 1005 23.65 -15.42 -22.09
C GLU A 1005 25.17 -15.19 -22.00
N GLN A 1006 25.95 -15.61 -23.01
CA GLN A 1006 27.39 -15.41 -23.07
C GLN A 1006 27.78 -13.92 -23.11
N LEU A 1007 26.99 -13.08 -23.79
CA LEU A 1007 27.20 -11.62 -23.82
C LEU A 1007 26.75 -11.00 -22.50
N LEU A 1008 25.58 -11.41 -21.99
CA LEU A 1008 25.04 -10.92 -20.71
C LEU A 1008 25.99 -11.20 -19.53
N ALA A 1009 26.70 -12.33 -19.52
CA ALA A 1009 27.69 -12.65 -18.48
C ALA A 1009 28.94 -11.75 -18.49
N ARG A 1010 29.12 -10.91 -19.52
CA ARG A 1010 30.20 -9.92 -19.65
C ARG A 1010 29.71 -8.48 -19.44
N PHE A 1011 28.44 -8.26 -19.10
CA PHE A 1011 27.94 -6.92 -18.84
C PHE A 1011 28.63 -6.26 -17.63
N PRO A 1012 28.80 -4.92 -17.66
CA PRO A 1012 29.18 -4.16 -16.49
C PRO A 1012 28.03 -4.12 -15.47
N LYS A 1013 28.28 -3.56 -14.29
CA LYS A 1013 27.26 -3.44 -13.25
C LYS A 1013 26.05 -2.63 -13.75
N VAL A 1014 24.84 -3.14 -13.53
CA VAL A 1014 23.60 -2.54 -14.04
C VAL A 1014 22.70 -2.08 -12.89
N TYR A 1015 22.30 -0.80 -12.93
CA TYR A 1015 21.29 -0.23 -12.06
C TYR A 1015 20.00 0.03 -12.85
N LEU A 1016 18.88 -0.51 -12.37
CA LEU A 1016 17.56 -0.41 -13.01
C LEU A 1016 16.57 0.33 -12.11
N LEU A 1017 15.85 1.29 -12.67
CA LEU A 1017 14.85 2.08 -11.95
C LEU A 1017 13.55 2.19 -12.77
N THR A 1018 12.47 1.56 -12.31
CA THR A 1018 11.21 1.49 -13.07
C THR A 1018 9.99 1.61 -12.14
N GLY A 1019 8.88 2.17 -12.63
CA GLY A 1019 7.63 2.21 -11.89
C GLY A 1019 6.91 0.86 -11.92
N GLU A 1020 6.26 0.46 -10.83
CA GLU A 1020 5.49 -0.81 -10.74
C GLU A 1020 4.33 -0.87 -11.75
N ARG A 1021 3.78 0.29 -12.12
CA ARG A 1021 2.65 0.42 -13.05
C ARG A 1021 3.09 0.83 -14.46
N ASP A 1022 4.40 0.85 -14.71
CA ASP A 1022 4.96 1.18 -16.01
C ASP A 1022 4.65 0.06 -17.03
N PRO A 1023 4.21 0.40 -18.26
CA PRO A 1023 4.11 -0.57 -19.36
C PRO A 1023 5.35 -1.44 -19.60
N LEU A 1024 6.54 -0.89 -19.35
CA LEU A 1024 7.85 -1.51 -19.62
C LEU A 1024 8.47 -2.15 -18.36
N VAL A 1025 7.69 -2.34 -17.30
CA VAL A 1025 8.20 -2.96 -16.07
C VAL A 1025 8.65 -4.41 -16.28
N ASP A 1026 7.96 -5.14 -17.16
CA ASP A 1026 8.28 -6.53 -17.44
C ASP A 1026 9.64 -6.65 -18.13
N ASP A 1027 9.93 -5.79 -19.12
CA ASP A 1027 11.23 -5.69 -19.78
C ASP A 1027 12.36 -5.54 -18.75
N THR A 1028 12.15 -4.68 -17.76
CA THR A 1028 13.11 -4.42 -16.68
C THR A 1028 13.34 -5.68 -15.83
N VAL A 1029 12.26 -6.34 -15.42
CA VAL A 1029 12.32 -7.52 -14.53
C VAL A 1029 12.93 -8.72 -15.27
N ILE A 1030 12.51 -8.96 -16.52
CA ILE A 1030 13.01 -10.05 -17.36
C ILE A 1030 14.50 -9.85 -17.61
N PHE A 1031 14.91 -8.66 -18.06
CA PHE A 1031 16.32 -8.38 -18.35
C PHE A 1031 17.20 -8.49 -17.10
N ALA A 1032 16.74 -7.98 -15.96
CA ALA A 1032 17.44 -8.14 -14.68
C ALA A 1032 17.61 -9.63 -14.29
N GLY A 1033 16.55 -10.42 -14.45
CA GLY A 1033 16.58 -11.86 -14.21
C GLY A 1033 17.59 -12.57 -15.11
N ARG A 1034 17.59 -12.26 -16.42
CA ARG A 1034 18.54 -12.83 -17.38
C ARG A 1034 19.99 -12.46 -17.07
N LEU A 1035 20.27 -11.21 -16.68
CA LEU A 1035 21.61 -10.78 -16.25
C LEU A 1035 22.08 -11.55 -15.00
N ARG A 1036 21.22 -11.68 -13.98
CA ARG A 1036 21.54 -12.44 -12.76
C ARG A 1036 21.85 -13.90 -13.10
N GLN A 1037 21.03 -14.53 -13.93
CA GLN A 1037 21.23 -15.90 -14.38
C GLN A 1037 22.55 -16.09 -15.13
N ALA A 1038 22.86 -15.19 -16.08
CA ALA A 1038 24.10 -15.26 -16.86
C ALA A 1038 25.36 -15.07 -15.98
N HIS A 1039 25.34 -14.13 -15.03
CA HIS A 1039 26.45 -13.95 -14.08
C HIS A 1039 26.57 -15.13 -13.11
N TRP A 1040 25.45 -15.71 -12.66
CA TRP A 1040 25.45 -16.89 -11.80
C TRP A 1040 26.05 -18.11 -12.51
N GLN A 1041 25.68 -18.37 -13.77
CA GLN A 1041 26.25 -19.45 -14.58
C GLN A 1041 27.76 -19.31 -14.70
N LYS A 1042 28.25 -18.11 -15.01
CA LYS A 1042 29.70 -17.83 -15.12
C LYS A 1042 30.43 -17.95 -13.78
N PHE A 1043 29.79 -17.55 -12.67
CA PHE A 1043 30.33 -17.77 -11.33
C PHE A 1043 30.47 -19.26 -11.03
N ARG A 1044 29.44 -20.05 -11.36
CA ARG A 1044 29.43 -21.51 -11.18
C ARG A 1044 30.49 -22.19 -12.03
N GLU A 1045 30.62 -21.82 -13.30
CA GLU A 1045 31.67 -22.31 -14.20
C GLU A 1045 33.08 -22.03 -13.63
N ARG A 1046 33.32 -20.82 -13.11
CA ARG A 1046 34.60 -20.49 -12.47
C ARG A 1046 34.86 -21.28 -11.19
N GLN A 1047 33.81 -21.59 -10.44
CA GLN A 1047 33.89 -22.43 -9.24
C GLN A 1047 34.19 -23.89 -9.60
N GLU A 1048 33.54 -24.42 -10.64
CA GLU A 1048 33.79 -25.76 -11.19
C GLU A 1048 35.22 -25.89 -11.76
N LEU A 1049 35.74 -24.83 -12.38
CA LEU A 1049 37.12 -24.75 -12.88
C LEU A 1049 38.17 -24.50 -11.77
N GLY A 1050 37.76 -24.35 -10.51
CA GLY A 1050 38.66 -24.13 -9.37
C GLY A 1050 39.32 -22.74 -9.33
N LEU A 1051 38.84 -21.78 -10.11
CA LEU A 1051 39.35 -20.40 -10.13
C LEU A 1051 38.86 -19.57 -8.93
N ILE A 1052 37.78 -20.01 -8.29
CA ILE A 1052 37.17 -19.38 -7.12
C ILE A 1052 37.04 -20.43 -6.01
N PRO A 1053 37.33 -20.09 -4.73
CA PRO A 1053 37.15 -21.03 -3.62
C PRO A 1053 35.70 -21.54 -3.53
N SER A 1054 35.54 -22.83 -3.23
CA SER A 1054 34.21 -23.44 -3.05
C SER A 1054 33.38 -22.81 -1.92
N SER A 1055 34.03 -22.09 -1.00
CA SER A 1055 33.40 -21.37 0.11
C SER A 1055 32.80 -20.01 -0.27
N GLU A 1056 33.20 -19.42 -1.40
CA GLU A 1056 32.71 -18.11 -1.82
C GLU A 1056 31.27 -18.21 -2.35
N ARG A 1057 30.39 -17.29 -1.94
CA ARG A 1057 28.97 -17.26 -2.35
C ARG A 1057 28.75 -16.20 -3.41
N PHE A 1058 27.87 -16.48 -4.36
CA PHE A 1058 27.45 -15.52 -5.38
C PHE A 1058 26.67 -14.36 -4.75
N ASP A 1059 27.10 -13.13 -5.02
CA ASP A 1059 26.45 -11.89 -4.57
C ASP A 1059 25.82 -11.17 -5.77
N GLU A 1060 24.50 -11.26 -5.88
CA GLU A 1060 23.73 -10.66 -6.98
C GLU A 1060 23.88 -9.13 -7.04
N ASN A 1061 24.02 -8.46 -5.88
CA ASN A 1061 24.03 -7.00 -5.79
C ASN A 1061 25.29 -6.37 -6.39
N LYS A 1062 26.36 -7.16 -6.59
CA LYS A 1062 27.56 -6.71 -7.31
C LYS A 1062 27.31 -6.56 -8.81
N HIS A 1063 26.30 -7.23 -9.35
CA HIS A 1063 26.03 -7.28 -10.79
C HIS A 1063 24.79 -6.47 -11.19
N VAL A 1064 23.67 -6.63 -10.48
CA VAL A 1064 22.39 -6.01 -10.85
C VAL A 1064 21.64 -5.49 -9.62
N GLU A 1065 21.34 -4.20 -9.60
CA GLU A 1065 20.47 -3.56 -8.60
C GLU A 1065 19.19 -3.05 -9.26
N VAL A 1066 18.02 -3.48 -8.77
CA VAL A 1066 16.71 -3.10 -9.33
C VAL A 1066 15.88 -2.38 -8.29
N ASN A 1067 15.36 -1.20 -8.63
CA ASN A 1067 14.44 -0.45 -7.80
C ASN A 1067 13.09 -0.28 -8.50
N LEU A 1068 12.07 -0.99 -8.01
CA LEU A 1068 10.68 -0.90 -8.49
C LEU A 1068 9.88 0.04 -7.59
N ILE A 1069 9.37 1.12 -8.16
CA ILE A 1069 8.69 2.17 -7.39
C ILE A 1069 7.16 1.94 -7.39
N PRO A 1070 6.52 1.76 -6.22
CA PRO A 1070 5.10 1.42 -6.16
C PRO A 1070 4.19 2.59 -6.57
N GLY A 1071 3.11 2.26 -7.29
CA GLY A 1071 2.06 3.22 -7.68
C GLY A 1071 2.53 4.36 -8.60
N ILE A 1072 3.60 4.17 -9.35
CA ILE A 1072 4.12 5.12 -10.35
C ILE A 1072 4.21 4.42 -11.71
N SER A 1073 4.06 5.19 -12.79
CA SER A 1073 4.22 4.73 -14.17
C SER A 1073 5.31 5.52 -14.92
N HIS A 1074 5.37 5.36 -16.23
CA HIS A 1074 6.43 5.80 -17.14
C HIS A 1074 6.73 7.29 -17.08
N GLY A 1075 7.99 7.67 -17.34
CA GLY A 1075 8.37 9.06 -17.56
C GLY A 1075 8.36 9.96 -16.32
N PHE A 1076 8.27 9.42 -15.10
CA PHE A 1076 8.21 10.22 -13.85
C PHE A 1076 9.43 11.14 -13.62
N LEU A 1077 10.56 10.91 -14.30
CA LEU A 1077 11.73 11.81 -14.28
C LEU A 1077 11.63 12.99 -15.26
N GLN A 1078 10.71 12.96 -16.23
CA GLN A 1078 10.59 13.98 -17.28
C GLN A 1078 9.78 15.22 -16.84
N PHE A 1079 9.01 15.13 -15.76
CA PHE A 1079 8.14 16.22 -15.27
C PHE A 1079 8.26 16.45 -13.75
N VAL A 1080 9.47 16.34 -13.21
CA VAL A 1080 9.76 16.52 -11.77
C VAL A 1080 9.46 17.91 -11.22
N SER A 1081 9.27 18.90 -12.09
CA SER A 1081 8.76 20.23 -11.73
C SER A 1081 7.32 20.20 -11.19
N VAL A 1082 6.49 19.28 -11.70
CA VAL A 1082 5.13 19.06 -11.21
C VAL A 1082 5.06 17.84 -10.28
N TYR A 1083 5.94 16.86 -10.47
CA TYR A 1083 6.10 15.68 -9.62
C TYR A 1083 7.31 15.80 -8.68
N HIS A 1084 7.16 16.53 -7.58
CA HIS A 1084 8.27 16.82 -6.66
C HIS A 1084 8.94 15.57 -6.03
N ASP A 1085 8.20 14.48 -5.83
CA ASP A 1085 8.78 13.24 -5.31
C ASP A 1085 9.84 12.64 -6.27
N GLY A 1086 9.77 12.97 -7.57
CA GLY A 1086 10.72 12.52 -8.59
C GLY A 1086 12.17 12.94 -8.34
N TRP A 1087 12.39 14.06 -7.63
CA TRP A 1087 13.72 14.52 -7.24
C TRP A 1087 14.48 13.48 -6.41
N LYS A 1088 13.79 12.69 -5.58
CA LYS A 1088 14.41 11.63 -4.76
C LYS A 1088 15.11 10.59 -5.65
N TYR A 1089 14.46 10.22 -6.76
CA TYR A 1089 14.99 9.22 -7.68
C TYR A 1089 16.10 9.77 -8.57
N ILE A 1090 16.01 11.05 -9.00
CA ILE A 1090 17.15 11.73 -9.66
C ILE A 1090 18.39 11.69 -8.75
N PHE A 1091 18.20 11.96 -7.46
CA PHE A 1091 19.29 11.93 -6.48
C PHE A 1091 19.81 10.52 -6.22
N GLN A 1092 18.96 9.50 -6.27
CA GLN A 1092 19.38 8.11 -6.21
C GLN A 1092 20.31 7.75 -7.38
N CYS A 1093 19.96 8.09 -8.62
CA CYS A 1093 20.84 7.86 -9.78
C CYS A 1093 22.19 8.56 -9.62
N SER A 1094 22.21 9.79 -9.08
CA SER A 1094 23.48 10.50 -8.81
C SER A 1094 24.36 9.79 -7.78
N ARG A 1095 23.75 9.03 -6.85
CA ARG A 1095 24.46 8.22 -5.86
C ARG A 1095 25.08 6.99 -6.53
N TRP A 1096 24.29 6.27 -7.32
CA TRP A 1096 24.76 5.12 -8.12
C TRP A 1096 25.93 5.50 -9.03
N MET A 1097 25.91 6.69 -9.67
CA MET A 1097 27.04 7.18 -10.46
C MET A 1097 28.32 7.32 -9.62
N LYS A 1098 28.23 7.93 -8.44
CA LYS A 1098 29.41 8.09 -7.55
C LYS A 1098 29.91 6.74 -7.05
N ASP A 1099 29.01 5.84 -6.70
CA ASP A 1099 29.37 4.52 -6.19
C ASP A 1099 30.01 3.67 -7.30
N ALA A 1100 29.54 3.75 -8.54
CA ALA A 1100 30.17 3.12 -9.70
C ALA A 1100 31.60 3.62 -9.93
N PHE A 1101 31.84 4.94 -9.89
CA PHE A 1101 33.20 5.46 -10.04
C PHE A 1101 34.12 5.11 -8.86
N ARG A 1102 33.60 5.06 -7.64
CA ARG A 1102 34.37 4.61 -6.46
C ARG A 1102 34.78 3.14 -6.58
N GLU A 1103 33.87 2.30 -7.06
CA GLU A 1103 34.14 0.88 -7.31
C GLU A 1103 35.18 0.72 -8.43
N ALA A 1104 35.11 1.53 -9.49
CA ALA A 1104 36.13 1.58 -10.54
C ALA A 1104 37.53 1.98 -10.00
N ASP A 1105 37.60 3.04 -9.19
CA ASP A 1105 38.86 3.46 -8.55
C ASP A 1105 39.44 2.39 -7.62
N ALA A 1106 38.58 1.69 -6.86
CA ALA A 1106 39.01 0.60 -5.99
C ALA A 1106 39.58 -0.58 -6.80
N ARG A 1107 38.91 -0.97 -7.90
CA ARG A 1107 39.41 -2.02 -8.81
C ARG A 1107 40.77 -1.69 -9.38
N GLU A 1108 40.96 -0.45 -9.85
CA GLU A 1108 42.25 0.01 -10.38
C GLU A 1108 43.35 0.02 -9.31
N ALA A 1109 43.01 0.41 -8.07
CA ALA A 1109 43.93 0.39 -6.94
C ALA A 1109 44.41 -1.03 -6.56
N GLU A 1110 43.55 -2.04 -6.75
CA GLU A 1110 43.85 -3.46 -6.50
C GLU A 1110 44.62 -4.12 -7.65
N THR A 1111 44.59 -3.56 -8.86
CA THR A 1111 45.26 -4.15 -10.04
C THR A 1111 46.79 -4.00 -9.93
N PRO A 1112 47.61 -5.06 -10.09
CA PRO A 1112 49.07 -5.01 -10.01
C PRO A 1112 49.71 -4.01 -11.00
N ALA A 1113 50.79 -3.34 -10.59
CA ALA A 1113 51.47 -2.30 -11.39
C ALA A 1113 52.00 -2.78 -12.75
N ALA A 1114 52.19 -4.10 -12.94
CA ALA A 1114 52.58 -4.71 -14.20
C ALA A 1114 51.44 -4.73 -15.24
N GLU A 1115 50.18 -4.94 -14.81
CA GLU A 1115 48.99 -4.86 -15.68
C GLU A 1115 48.60 -3.41 -15.98
N ARG A 1116 48.91 -2.46 -15.06
CA ARG A 1116 48.71 -1.02 -15.29
C ARG A 1116 49.53 -0.46 -16.47
N ARG A 1117 50.72 -1.01 -16.75
CA ARG A 1117 51.55 -0.60 -17.90
C ARG A 1117 50.98 -1.09 -19.24
N SER A 1118 50.38 -2.27 -19.27
CA SER A 1118 49.78 -2.84 -20.49
C SER A 1118 48.61 -2.01 -21.01
N TYR A 1119 47.91 -1.27 -20.15
CA TYR A 1119 46.78 -0.39 -20.54
C TYR A 1119 47.25 0.95 -21.13
N SER A 1120 48.49 1.37 -20.83
CA SER A 1120 49.08 2.63 -21.30
C SER A 1120 49.70 2.52 -22.69
N ASP A 1121 50.05 1.31 -23.14
CA ASP A 1121 50.77 1.06 -24.41
C ASP A 1121 49.87 0.98 -25.66
N TYR A 1122 48.54 1.00 -25.52
CA TYR A 1122 47.58 0.95 -26.65
C TYR A 1122 47.77 2.07 -27.68
N PHE A 1123 48.19 3.27 -27.26
CA PHE A 1123 48.06 4.50 -28.06
C PHE A 1123 49.39 5.11 -28.53
N THR A 1124 50.53 4.57 -28.12
CA THR A 1124 51.86 5.01 -28.59
C THR A 1124 52.08 4.71 -30.08
N HIS A 1125 51.30 3.80 -30.68
CA HIS A 1125 51.39 3.46 -32.09
C HIS A 1125 50.52 4.31 -33.04
N TYR A 1126 49.44 4.93 -32.58
CA TYR A 1126 48.54 5.72 -33.44
C TYR A 1126 49.02 7.17 -33.70
N SER A 1127 49.96 7.70 -32.90
CA SER A 1127 50.46 9.07 -33.05
C SER A 1127 51.58 9.25 -34.09
N ASN A 1128 52.18 8.17 -34.60
CA ASN A 1128 53.33 8.25 -35.51
C ASN A 1128 52.99 8.13 -37.01
N GLY A 1129 51.71 8.01 -37.38
CA GLY A 1129 51.30 7.77 -38.78
C GLY A 1129 51.06 9.03 -39.63
N HIS A 1130 50.80 10.19 -39.04
CA HIS A 1130 50.37 11.39 -39.80
C HIS A 1130 50.90 12.69 -39.20
N ALA A 1131 52.18 12.98 -39.43
CA ALA A 1131 52.71 14.34 -39.35
C ALA A 1131 53.96 14.47 -40.23
N ALA A 1132 53.80 14.28 -41.54
CA ALA A 1132 54.79 14.72 -42.51
C ALA A 1132 54.14 15.69 -43.51
N LYS A 1133 54.64 16.93 -43.44
CA LYS A 1133 54.53 18.05 -44.41
C LYS A 1133 53.36 19.03 -44.29
N HIS A 1134 53.79 20.30 -44.31
CA HIS A 1134 53.11 21.57 -44.60
C HIS A 1134 52.35 22.28 -43.46
N SER A 1135 53.00 23.25 -42.82
CA SER A 1135 52.77 24.67 -43.13
C SER A 1135 53.87 25.58 -42.56
N ARG A 1136 54.09 26.68 -43.26
CA ARG A 1136 55.17 27.68 -43.14
C ARG A 1136 54.58 28.98 -42.55
N ALA A 1137 55.36 29.67 -41.71
CA ALA A 1137 55.31 31.11 -41.35
C ALA A 1137 54.07 31.62 -40.56
N SER A 1138 54.14 32.56 -39.60
CA SER A 1138 55.10 33.66 -39.34
C SER A 1138 55.06 34.19 -37.89
N SER A 1139 56.27 34.42 -37.34
CA SER A 1139 56.81 35.51 -36.48
C SER A 1139 55.92 36.39 -35.58
N PHE A 1140 56.32 36.56 -34.30
CA PHE A 1140 56.86 37.83 -33.76
C PHE A 1140 57.51 37.67 -32.35
N GLY A 1141 58.74 38.17 -32.18
CA GLY A 1141 59.16 38.91 -30.97
C GLY A 1141 60.12 38.29 -29.95
N ASP A 1142 61.42 38.37 -30.26
CA ASP A 1142 62.60 38.71 -29.43
C ASP A 1142 63.16 37.86 -28.25
N GLU A 1143 64.41 37.42 -28.51
CA GLU A 1143 65.69 37.60 -27.75
C GLU A 1143 65.74 37.15 -26.27
N ASP A 1144 66.67 36.31 -25.79
CA ASP A 1144 68.13 36.37 -25.94
C ASP A 1144 68.83 35.00 -25.73
N ARG A 1145 69.99 34.83 -26.37
CA ARG A 1145 70.95 33.69 -26.30
C ARG A 1145 72.21 34.13 -25.51
N PRO A 1146 73.10 33.24 -24.97
CA PRO A 1146 73.98 32.34 -25.75
C PRO A 1146 74.19 30.92 -25.17
N LEU A 1147 74.29 29.88 -26.03
CA LEU A 1147 75.50 29.09 -26.42
C LEU A 1147 76.08 28.24 -25.26
N GLU A 1148 76.30 26.92 -25.33
CA GLU A 1148 77.06 26.19 -26.35
C GLU A 1148 76.77 24.66 -26.41
N MET A 1149 77.02 24.14 -27.62
CA MET A 1149 77.63 22.87 -28.04
C MET A 1149 77.04 21.48 -27.72
N SER A 1150 76.72 20.82 -28.84
CA SER A 1150 76.64 19.39 -29.12
C SER A 1150 77.94 18.61 -28.86
N SER A 1151 77.84 17.36 -28.40
CA SER A 1151 78.21 16.14 -29.17
C SER A 1151 78.51 14.92 -28.27
N ILE A 1152 77.73 13.86 -28.47
CA ILE A 1152 78.13 12.49 -28.83
C ILE A 1152 79.37 11.83 -28.16
N SER A 1153 79.08 10.70 -27.51
CA SER A 1153 79.76 9.38 -27.51
C SER A 1153 80.64 8.90 -26.32
N VAL A 1154 80.18 7.77 -25.76
CA VAL A 1154 80.89 6.47 -25.63
C VAL A 1154 82.02 6.34 -24.59
N HIS A 1155 81.62 5.77 -23.45
CA HIS A 1155 82.09 4.51 -22.81
C HIS A 1155 83.57 4.23 -22.49
N ALA A 1156 83.77 4.00 -21.18
CA ALA A 1156 84.29 2.77 -20.54
C ALA A 1156 85.75 2.72 -20.04
N GLY A 1157 85.89 2.20 -18.80
CA GLY A 1157 87.04 1.38 -18.41
C GLY A 1157 87.44 1.38 -16.94
N ALA A 1158 87.05 0.32 -16.20
CA ALA A 1158 87.83 -0.46 -15.20
C ALA A 1158 86.90 -0.96 -14.07
N ALA A 1159 86.36 -2.19 -14.11
CA ALA A 1159 86.97 -3.52 -13.90
C ALA A 1159 87.00 -3.93 -12.41
N ASP A 1160 86.16 -4.90 -12.02
CA ASP A 1160 86.58 -6.26 -11.62
C ASP A 1160 85.33 -7.14 -11.34
N SER A 1161 85.45 -8.46 -11.47
CA SER A 1161 84.33 -9.42 -11.53
C SER A 1161 84.31 -10.40 -10.36
N GLY A 1162 83.12 -10.71 -9.79
CA GLY A 1162 82.93 -11.93 -8.98
C GLY A 1162 81.89 -11.93 -7.83
N ARG A 1163 80.62 -12.28 -8.15
CA ARG A 1163 79.59 -13.05 -7.40
C ARG A 1163 79.48 -12.98 -5.84
N ARG A 1164 78.25 -12.70 -5.34
CA ARG A 1164 77.35 -13.65 -4.60
C ARG A 1164 75.99 -13.02 -4.21
N LYS A 1165 74.95 -13.88 -4.15
CA LYS A 1165 73.53 -13.62 -3.79
C LYS A 1165 73.32 -13.49 -2.26
N ALA A 1166 72.27 -12.76 -1.82
CA ALA A 1166 71.18 -13.21 -0.93
C ALA A 1166 70.31 -12.03 -0.43
N GLY A 1167 69.00 -12.25 -0.27
CA GLY A 1167 68.04 -11.28 0.28
C GLY A 1167 67.73 -11.45 1.77
N GLY A 1168 66.80 -10.65 2.31
CA GLY A 1168 66.20 -10.91 3.63
C GLY A 1168 65.59 -9.73 4.41
N ARG A 1169 64.28 -9.49 4.18
CA ARG A 1169 63.16 -9.21 5.12
C ARG A 1169 63.26 -8.34 6.41
N HIS A 1170 62.23 -7.48 6.51
CA HIS A 1170 61.22 -7.28 7.60
C HIS A 1170 61.36 -6.14 8.64
N GLY A 1171 60.25 -5.39 8.83
CA GLY A 1171 59.76 -5.02 10.18
C GLY A 1171 59.10 -3.63 10.42
N ARG A 1172 57.77 -3.55 10.28
CA ARG A 1172 56.73 -2.77 11.04
C ARG A 1172 57.06 -1.46 11.83
N GLY A 1173 56.27 -0.40 11.52
CA GLY A 1173 55.18 0.18 12.36
C GLY A 1173 55.45 1.39 13.29
N GLN A 1174 54.64 2.48 13.19
CA GLN A 1174 53.77 3.06 14.26
C GLN A 1174 53.11 4.43 13.92
N ILE A 1175 52.19 4.84 14.81
CA ILE A 1175 51.02 5.75 14.76
C ILE A 1175 51.31 7.17 15.28
N GLN A 1176 50.55 8.22 14.89
CA GLN A 1176 50.29 9.38 15.78
C GLN A 1176 48.95 10.13 15.55
N LYS A 1177 48.38 10.65 16.64
CA LYS A 1177 47.08 11.35 16.86
C LYS A 1177 47.19 12.89 16.88
N TYR A 1178 46.10 13.64 16.67
CA TYR A 1178 45.78 14.98 17.26
C TYR A 1178 44.23 15.17 17.29
N SER A 1179 43.52 15.33 18.43
CA SER A 1179 43.29 16.49 19.36
C SER A 1179 42.29 17.57 18.85
N GLY A 1180 41.25 17.88 19.66
CA GLY A 1180 40.07 18.70 19.29
C GLY A 1180 39.88 20.04 20.02
N ARG A 1181 38.79 20.76 19.69
CA ARG A 1181 38.29 21.97 20.38
C ARG A 1181 36.78 22.18 20.16
N LYS A 1182 36.07 22.68 21.19
CA LYS A 1182 34.59 22.85 21.32
C LYS A 1182 34.08 24.25 20.91
N SER A 1183 32.82 24.36 20.45
CA SER A 1183 31.77 25.37 20.81
C SER A 1183 30.54 25.26 19.84
N PRO A 1184 29.40 25.97 20.01
CA PRO A 1184 28.30 25.58 20.90
C PRO A 1184 26.92 25.45 20.21
N ILE A 1185 25.97 25.00 21.04
CA ILE A 1185 24.57 24.60 20.84
C ILE A 1185 23.68 25.68 20.19
N ALA A 1186 22.89 25.30 19.19
CA ALA A 1186 21.72 26.04 18.71
C ALA A 1186 20.52 25.11 18.47
N THR A 1187 19.47 25.31 19.27
CA THR A 1187 18.15 24.68 19.22
C THR A 1187 17.38 25.00 17.94
N ARG A 1188 16.87 23.99 17.22
CA ARG A 1188 15.76 24.18 16.26
C ARG A 1188 14.69 23.09 16.41
N ARG A 1189 13.48 23.58 16.69
CA ARG A 1189 12.19 22.89 16.82
C ARG A 1189 11.83 22.13 15.53
N SER A 1190 11.48 20.85 15.65
CA SER A 1190 10.88 20.07 14.57
C SER A 1190 9.36 20.25 14.54
N LEU A 1191 8.84 20.75 13.42
CA LEU A 1191 7.43 20.70 13.06
C LEU A 1191 7.24 19.51 12.11
N VAL A 1192 6.90 18.35 12.66
CA VAL A 1192 6.53 17.16 11.88
C VAL A 1192 5.00 17.09 11.85
N ARG A 1193 4.43 17.36 10.68
CA ARG A 1193 3.01 17.13 10.37
C ARG A 1193 2.88 15.73 9.78
N LEU A 1194 2.09 14.88 10.45
CA LEU A 1194 1.74 13.53 10.05
C LEU A 1194 1.01 13.50 8.69
N ALA A 1195 1.43 12.58 7.81
CA ALA A 1195 0.64 12.11 6.68
C ALA A 1195 0.85 10.60 6.54
N SER A 1196 -0.10 9.82 7.07
CA SER A 1196 -0.19 8.37 6.88
C SER A 1196 -1.27 8.09 5.84
N THR A 1197 -0.90 7.51 4.70
CA THR A 1197 -1.85 6.96 3.72
C THR A 1197 -1.29 5.66 3.18
N GLU A 1198 -1.88 4.54 3.57
CA GLU A 1198 -1.66 3.26 2.89
C GLU A 1198 -2.98 2.57 2.56
N ASP A 1199 -2.93 1.94 1.39
CA ASP A 1199 -3.99 1.36 0.58
C ASP A 1199 -3.88 -0.18 0.63
N LEU A 1200 -5.03 -0.86 0.62
CA LEU A 1200 -5.20 -2.26 1.00
C LEU A 1200 -5.01 -3.26 -0.16
N MET A 1201 -4.75 -2.82 -1.39
CA MET A 1201 -4.62 -3.71 -2.57
C MET A 1201 -3.20 -4.13 -2.93
N GLY A 1202 -2.15 -3.43 -2.48
CA GLY A 1202 -0.74 -3.85 -2.71
C GLY A 1202 -0.36 -5.15 -2.00
N ARG A 1203 -1.08 -5.51 -0.94
CA ARG A 1203 -0.74 -6.63 -0.04
C ARG A 1203 -1.17 -8.01 -0.53
N ARG A 1204 -1.96 -8.13 -1.60
CA ARG A 1204 -2.36 -9.44 -2.15
C ARG A 1204 -1.38 -10.02 -3.18
N MET A 1205 -0.40 -9.25 -3.65
CA MET A 1205 0.51 -9.67 -4.75
C MET A 1205 1.96 -9.90 -4.30
N HIS A 1206 2.37 -9.42 -3.12
CA HIS A 1206 3.72 -9.65 -2.60
C HIS A 1206 4.00 -11.12 -2.18
N GLY A 1207 2.97 -11.93 -1.98
CA GLY A 1207 3.13 -13.37 -1.71
C GLY A 1207 3.63 -14.20 -2.90
N LEU A 1208 3.62 -13.63 -4.12
CA LEU A 1208 4.02 -14.33 -5.35
C LEU A 1208 5.46 -14.01 -5.80
N THR A 1209 6.10 -12.98 -5.23
CA THR A 1209 7.43 -12.49 -5.68
C THR A 1209 8.55 -12.65 -4.65
N GLY A 1210 8.23 -13.14 -3.44
CA GLY A 1210 9.17 -13.24 -2.32
C GLY A 1210 10.38 -14.16 -2.53
N ASN A 1211 10.32 -15.11 -3.47
CA ASN A 1211 11.42 -16.04 -3.73
C ASN A 1211 12.39 -15.57 -4.84
N LEU A 1212 12.20 -14.38 -5.43
CA LEU A 1212 13.01 -13.88 -6.56
C LEU A 1212 13.79 -12.58 -6.27
N MET A 1213 13.70 -12.06 -5.05
CA MET A 1213 14.43 -10.86 -4.61
C MET A 1213 15.33 -11.24 -3.43
N GLY A 1214 16.59 -11.54 -3.73
CA GLY A 1214 17.64 -11.72 -2.73
C GLY A 1214 17.72 -10.49 -1.82
N GLY A 1215 17.66 -10.71 -0.51
CA GLY A 1215 17.67 -9.64 0.49
C GLY A 1215 19.02 -8.96 0.60
N SER A 1216 19.03 -7.63 0.68
CA SER A 1216 19.93 -6.90 1.57
C SER A 1216 19.37 -5.52 1.88
N LEU A 1217 19.37 -5.14 3.16
CA LEU A 1217 19.62 -3.76 3.55
C LEU A 1217 20.56 -3.76 4.75
N VAL A 1218 21.56 -2.88 4.59
CA VAL A 1218 22.76 -2.69 5.39
C VAL A 1218 22.44 -1.86 6.63
N GLU A 1219 22.94 -2.32 7.79
CA GLU A 1219 22.96 -1.62 9.07
C GLU A 1219 23.60 -0.22 8.96
N PRO A 1220 22.97 0.85 9.48
CA PRO A 1220 23.67 2.12 9.69
C PRO A 1220 24.48 2.07 10.98
N LYS A 1221 25.80 2.29 10.86
CA LYS A 1221 26.67 2.58 12.00
C LYS A 1221 26.24 3.89 12.68
N THR A 1222 26.04 3.79 13.99
CA THR A 1222 25.61 4.83 14.95
C THR A 1222 26.68 5.90 15.21
N PRO A 1223 26.31 7.05 15.77
CA PRO A 1223 26.94 7.60 16.96
C PRO A 1223 26.27 7.07 18.24
#